data_AF-A0A8C5QGH3-F1
#
_entry.id   AF-A0A8C5QGH3-F1
#
_cell.length_a   1.000
_cell.length_b   1.000
_cell.length_c   1.000
_cell.angle_alpha   90.00
_cell.angle_beta   90.00
_cell.angle_gamma   90.00
#
_symmetry.space_group_name_H-M   'P 1'
#
loop_
_entity.id
_entity.type
_entity.pdbx_description
1 polymer ?
#
loop_
_entity_poly.entity_id
_entity_poly.type
_entity_poly.pdbx_seq_one_letter_code
_entity_poly.pdbx_strand_id
1 'polypeptide(L)'
;MNQPPAADELVFYVNGNKIVEKNADPEVMLLSYLRKKLRLTGTKYGCGGGGCGSCTVMVSTMHPISKKIQHYPVTACLLPICSLNNMAVTTTEGIGNSARLHPVQERIAKAHGSQCGFCTPGMVMSMYALLRNYPEPTTSQIMDALSGNICRCTGYRPILDGCKTFSKGCCLNNEVNEGPQKKKCCLDRRDEENDLPELKNFPLLFNEKEFLPLDKTQELIFPPDLQLALAGKQRMKVFQGERVTWYSPSTLKELLELRTKYPEAPLVMGNTNIGLQTNLHGVFHPVMISPINVHDLYTVAPDDAGITIGSAVTLAQLKTILSESVHKLPKHKTKTFQALIQQLRTLAGEQIRSMATLGGHIASKLAISDLNPVLAAAGAQLNLISKGSQRRLQLNKSFFDEAVSSGISPNEVLLSVFIPFTEKEEFVSAFRQAQRERNAYAIVNAGMRVRFGEGTDMIQDMDIFYGGIGSTTLSAKNTSQALIGRHWNEEMLQEACRLALEEISITPSAPGGMVEYKRTMTISFFFKFFLQVLQNRNKTVTLSGGATEYLSSIKDFDTEIPKTLQIFQEIDTKQPARDPVGRPIVHLSGIKQATGEAVYVDDMPPVDQELFIAFATSTRAHAKILSIDETEARQVPGVVDIIRAKDVPGKNAVDGQGTLFSEETVECVGQIICAVVADTSDHARRAATKIKIAYEDIEPAIITIEDAIKYKSFYEPFKGIKHGNAEEAFKTADHILEGEVHICGQEQFYMETNSLIVIPKGEENEFDIYVSTQDISTSQFAVAAVLGVPSNRIMSRVKRVGGAFGGKVTKPAIFASAAAVAAQKTKRPIRCVLERGEDMLITAGRHPVSGKYKVLVVALVKMDSAYNFPNLNCRAIACKTNLPSNTAFRGFGFPQTGLVTETIMDAIAIKCRLPSHKVIQ
;
A
#
# COMPACT_ATOMS: atom_id res chain seq x y z
N MET A 1 29.57 -38.12 2.24
CA MET A 1 28.63 -36.99 2.38
C MET A 1 29.35 -35.89 3.12
N ASN A 2 29.38 -34.66 2.61
CA ASN A 2 30.01 -33.55 3.34
C ASN A 2 29.01 -32.98 4.34
N GLN A 3 29.46 -32.67 5.56
CA GLN A 3 28.64 -31.93 6.52
C GLN A 3 28.25 -30.55 5.92
N PRO A 4 27.05 -30.03 6.20
CA PRO A 4 26.74 -28.64 5.88
C PRO A 4 27.70 -27.72 6.65
N PRO A 5 28.09 -26.56 6.08
CA PRO A 5 28.89 -25.59 6.81
C PRO A 5 28.14 -25.12 8.05
N ALA A 6 28.85 -24.96 9.17
CA ALA A 6 28.26 -24.41 10.39
C ALA A 6 27.67 -23.02 10.12
N ALA A 7 26.46 -22.78 10.62
CA ALA A 7 25.77 -21.50 10.45
C ALA A 7 26.56 -20.35 11.09
N ASP A 8 26.58 -19.21 10.41
CA ASP A 8 27.23 -18.00 10.89
C ASP A 8 26.38 -17.25 11.92
N GLU A 9 27.03 -16.61 12.88
CA GLU A 9 26.37 -15.57 13.69
C GLU A 9 26.04 -14.35 12.80
N LEU A 10 24.80 -13.89 12.88
CA LEU A 10 24.30 -12.64 12.30
C LEU A 10 24.49 -11.52 13.34
N VAL A 11 25.21 -10.45 12.97
CA VAL A 11 25.46 -9.32 13.86
C VAL A 11 24.91 -8.03 13.25
N PHE A 12 24.06 -7.33 14.00
CA PHE A 12 23.47 -6.05 13.60
C PHE A 12 23.14 -5.21 14.84
N TYR A 13 22.64 -3.99 14.67
CA TYR A 13 22.30 -3.10 15.78
C TYR A 13 20.83 -2.70 15.73
N VAL A 14 20.22 -2.49 16.90
CA VAL A 14 18.86 -1.93 17.05
C VAL A 14 18.87 -0.87 18.15
N ASN A 15 18.50 0.36 17.79
CA ASN A 15 18.44 1.51 18.71
C ASN A 15 19.75 1.71 19.49
N GLY A 16 20.89 1.55 18.82
CA GLY A 16 22.24 1.63 19.40
C GLY A 16 22.74 0.36 20.11
N ASN A 17 21.88 -0.62 20.39
CA ASN A 17 22.24 -1.87 21.06
C ASN A 17 22.72 -2.92 20.06
N LYS A 18 23.78 -3.66 20.42
CA LYS A 18 24.35 -4.75 19.60
C LYS A 18 23.50 -6.01 19.72
N ILE A 19 23.03 -6.53 18.58
CA ILE A 19 22.31 -7.80 18.47
C ILE A 19 23.25 -8.84 17.86
N VAL A 20 23.34 -10.01 18.49
CA VAL A 20 24.05 -11.19 17.98
C VAL A 20 23.06 -12.34 17.93
N GLU A 21 22.67 -12.73 16.73
CA GLU A 21 21.79 -13.87 16.49
C GLU A 21 22.62 -15.07 16.04
N LYS A 22 22.59 -16.16 16.82
CA LYS A 22 23.41 -17.34 16.54
C LYS A 22 22.77 -18.31 15.56
N ASN A 23 21.44 -18.34 15.53
CA ASN A 23 20.65 -19.22 14.68
C ASN A 23 19.64 -18.36 13.90
N ALA A 24 20.15 -17.59 12.93
CA ALA A 24 19.33 -16.68 12.13
C ALA A 24 18.55 -17.44 11.05
N ASP A 25 17.24 -17.57 11.24
CA ASP A 25 16.36 -18.16 10.24
C ASP A 25 16.07 -17.15 9.10
N PRO A 26 16.34 -17.50 7.81
CA PRO A 26 16.09 -16.62 6.68
C PRO A 26 14.63 -16.21 6.45
N GLU A 27 13.66 -16.97 6.96
CA GLU A 27 12.23 -16.64 6.84
C GLU A 27 11.81 -15.53 7.83
N VAL A 28 12.62 -15.24 8.85
CA VAL A 28 12.27 -14.25 9.89
C VAL A 28 12.45 -12.82 9.38
N MET A 29 11.33 -12.14 9.13
CA MET A 29 11.27 -10.71 8.81
C MET A 29 11.53 -9.85 10.05
N LEU A 30 12.21 -8.71 9.86
CA LEU A 30 12.59 -7.77 10.93
C LEU A 30 11.40 -7.33 11.79
N LEU A 31 10.20 -7.13 11.22
CA LEU A 31 9.00 -6.79 11.98
C LEU A 31 8.62 -7.87 13.01
N SER A 32 8.74 -9.14 12.63
CA SER A 32 8.53 -10.28 13.54
C SER A 32 9.61 -10.28 14.63
N TYR A 33 10.86 -10.04 14.25
CA TYR A 33 12.00 -10.00 15.18
C TYR A 33 11.87 -8.89 16.24
N LEU A 34 11.58 -7.65 15.82
CA LEU A 34 11.38 -6.49 16.70
C LEU A 34 10.27 -6.77 17.73
N ARG A 35 9.10 -7.23 17.26
CA ARG A 35 7.91 -7.44 18.10
C ARG A 35 8.01 -8.69 18.99
N LYS A 36 8.40 -9.84 18.41
CA LYS A 36 8.38 -11.15 19.09
C LYS A 36 9.67 -11.45 19.87
N LYS A 37 10.86 -11.03 19.40
CA LYS A 37 12.14 -11.33 20.07
C LYS A 37 12.67 -10.16 20.90
N LEU A 38 12.70 -8.94 20.34
CA LEU A 38 13.22 -7.76 21.06
C LEU A 38 12.17 -6.98 21.88
N ARG A 39 10.88 -7.33 21.76
CA ARG A 39 9.74 -6.67 22.43
C ARG A 39 9.63 -5.16 22.17
N LEU A 40 10.20 -4.69 21.06
CA LEU A 40 10.02 -3.36 20.49
C LEU A 40 8.73 -3.36 19.66
N THR A 41 7.61 -3.15 20.35
CA THR A 41 6.26 -3.27 19.79
C THR A 41 5.78 -1.97 19.13
N GLY A 42 6.54 -0.88 19.15
CA GLY A 42 6.20 0.40 18.51
C GLY A 42 6.05 0.29 16.99
N THR A 43 6.87 -0.54 16.33
CA THR A 43 6.71 -0.87 14.91
C THR A 43 5.52 -1.84 14.72
N LYS A 44 4.53 -1.48 13.88
CA LYS A 44 3.24 -2.19 13.78
C LYS A 44 3.07 -2.97 12.46
N TYR A 45 2.40 -4.13 12.51
CA TYR A 45 1.90 -4.81 11.29
C TYR A 45 0.58 -4.18 10.84
N GLY A 46 0.46 -3.81 9.56
CA GLY A 46 -0.82 -3.35 8.99
C GLY A 46 -1.22 -3.94 7.64
N CYS A 47 -0.30 -4.58 6.89
CA CYS A 47 -0.63 -5.16 5.57
C CYS A 47 0.26 -6.30 5.03
N GLY A 48 1.41 -6.61 5.62
CA GLY A 48 2.39 -7.56 5.06
C GLY A 48 3.12 -7.07 3.79
N GLY A 49 2.39 -6.70 2.73
CA GLY A 49 2.92 -6.32 1.41
C GLY A 49 3.54 -4.91 1.29
N GLY A 50 4.08 -4.33 2.36
CA GLY A 50 4.83 -3.05 2.36
C GLY A 50 4.04 -1.74 2.11
N GLY A 51 2.94 -1.77 1.35
CA GLY A 51 2.28 -0.56 0.82
C GLY A 51 1.60 0.40 1.82
N CYS A 52 1.61 0.13 3.12
CA CYS A 52 0.95 0.96 4.14
C CYS A 52 1.89 1.75 5.08
N GLY A 53 3.20 1.46 5.10
CA GLY A 53 4.19 2.19 5.90
C GLY A 53 4.05 2.13 7.43
N SER A 54 3.10 1.37 8.00
CA SER A 54 2.94 1.21 9.48
C SER A 54 4.15 0.57 10.17
N CYS A 55 4.91 -0.22 9.42
CA CYS A 55 6.15 -0.89 9.82
C CYS A 55 7.41 -0.14 9.38
N THR A 56 7.33 1.16 9.09
CA THR A 56 8.51 1.95 8.70
C THR A 56 9.49 2.00 9.87
N VAL A 57 10.75 1.66 9.59
CA VAL A 57 11.92 1.86 10.45
C VAL A 57 13.02 2.50 9.62
N MET A 58 14.03 3.08 10.26
CA MET A 58 15.21 3.58 9.55
C MET A 58 16.32 2.52 9.60
N VAL A 59 16.96 2.26 8.46
CA VAL A 59 18.22 1.50 8.40
C VAL A 59 19.36 2.47 8.13
N SER A 60 20.49 2.19 8.77
CA SER A 60 21.77 2.88 8.59
C SER A 60 22.85 1.88 8.21
N THR A 61 23.63 2.19 7.19
CA THR A 61 24.79 1.40 6.76
C THR A 61 25.85 2.31 6.14
N MET A 62 27.03 1.77 5.82
CA MET A 62 28.04 2.48 5.03
C MET A 62 27.92 2.09 3.55
N HIS A 63 27.84 3.09 2.67
CA HIS A 63 27.73 2.85 1.23
C HIS A 63 28.98 2.12 0.68
N PRO A 64 28.83 1.03 -0.10
CA PRO A 64 29.92 0.13 -0.45
C PRO A 64 31.09 0.80 -1.18
N ILE A 65 30.80 1.76 -2.08
CA ILE A 65 31.81 2.49 -2.86
C ILE A 65 32.30 3.73 -2.10
N SER A 66 31.44 4.74 -1.95
CA SER A 66 31.80 6.06 -1.41
C SER A 66 32.13 6.14 0.09
N LYS A 67 31.96 5.04 0.84
CA LYS A 67 32.24 4.92 2.28
C LYS A 67 31.54 5.96 3.19
N LYS A 68 30.51 6.64 2.70
CA LYS A 68 29.66 7.53 3.51
C LYS A 68 28.59 6.71 4.23
N ILE A 69 28.26 7.11 5.46
CA ILE A 69 27.08 6.60 6.16
C ILE A 69 25.84 7.05 5.37
N GLN A 70 24.89 6.14 5.16
CA GLN A 70 23.59 6.40 4.56
C GLN A 70 22.49 6.05 5.57
N HIS A 71 21.45 6.87 5.62
CA HIS A 71 20.25 6.66 6.42
C HIS A 71 19.05 6.58 5.47
N TYR A 72 18.24 5.52 5.53
CA TYR A 72 17.07 5.38 4.65
C TYR A 72 15.91 4.65 5.35
N PRO A 73 14.65 5.00 5.03
CA PRO A 73 13.50 4.32 5.58
C PRO A 73 13.26 2.98 4.85
N VAL A 74 12.76 1.98 5.57
CA VAL A 74 12.46 0.63 5.03
C VAL A 74 11.16 0.08 5.61
N THR A 75 10.55 -0.89 4.93
CA THR A 75 9.38 -1.63 5.46
C THR A 75 9.83 -2.90 6.18
N ALA A 76 9.76 -2.91 7.52
CA ALA A 76 10.25 -4.04 8.32
C ALA A 76 9.49 -5.36 8.07
N CYS A 77 8.30 -5.32 7.47
CA CYS A 77 7.53 -6.52 7.10
C CYS A 77 8.08 -7.29 5.89
N LEU A 78 8.94 -6.67 5.07
CA LEU A 78 9.53 -7.30 3.88
C LEU A 78 11.04 -7.51 3.98
N LEU A 79 11.68 -7.09 5.08
CA LEU A 79 13.13 -7.12 5.26
C LEU A 79 13.56 -8.33 6.11
N PRO A 80 14.19 -9.37 5.53
CA PRO A 80 14.66 -10.53 6.30
C PRO A 80 15.81 -10.12 7.24
N ILE A 81 15.89 -10.69 8.45
CA ILE A 81 17.00 -10.37 9.35
C ILE A 81 18.37 -10.72 8.76
N CYS A 82 18.44 -11.75 7.92
CA CYS A 82 19.66 -12.23 7.25
C CYS A 82 20.27 -11.24 6.24
N SER A 83 19.60 -10.14 5.87
CA SER A 83 20.19 -9.06 5.07
C SER A 83 20.76 -7.91 5.92
N LEU A 84 20.50 -7.87 7.24
CA LEU A 84 20.90 -6.78 8.13
C LEU A 84 22.33 -6.90 8.68
N ASN A 85 23.10 -7.91 8.27
CA ASN A 85 24.44 -8.13 8.82
C ASN A 85 25.34 -6.89 8.63
N ASN A 86 25.94 -6.41 9.71
CA ASN A 86 26.71 -5.17 9.82
C ASN A 86 25.90 -3.86 9.58
N MET A 87 24.58 -3.86 9.76
CA MET A 87 23.72 -2.67 9.67
C MET A 87 23.16 -2.23 11.04
N ALA A 88 22.64 -1.00 11.11
CA ALA A 88 21.97 -0.44 12.28
C ALA A 88 20.51 -0.05 11.99
N VAL A 89 19.57 -0.62 12.74
CA VAL A 89 18.13 -0.31 12.70
C VAL A 89 17.80 0.74 13.77
N THR A 90 16.89 1.67 13.45
CA THR A 90 16.26 2.58 14.41
C THR A 90 14.74 2.48 14.32
N THR A 91 14.08 2.26 15.45
CA THR A 91 12.61 2.28 15.63
C THR A 91 12.17 3.56 16.35
N THR A 92 10.87 3.79 16.54
CA THR A 92 10.40 5.02 17.22
C THR A 92 10.85 5.07 18.68
N GLU A 93 10.90 3.92 19.36
CA GLU A 93 11.41 3.77 20.72
C GLU A 93 12.90 4.15 20.84
N GLY A 94 13.64 4.11 19.72
CA GLY A 94 15.06 4.49 19.68
C GLY A 94 15.31 5.99 19.61
N ILE A 95 14.38 6.77 19.03
CA ILE A 95 14.56 8.22 18.87
C ILE A 95 14.03 9.02 20.07
N GLY A 96 13.11 8.45 20.84
CA GLY A 96 12.54 9.08 22.03
C GLY A 96 11.35 8.33 22.62
N ASN A 97 10.94 8.74 23.82
CA ASN A 97 9.84 8.15 24.61
C ASN A 97 9.12 9.24 25.43
N SER A 98 8.08 8.88 26.17
CA SER A 98 7.26 9.84 26.96
C SER A 98 8.03 10.65 28.00
N ALA A 99 9.27 10.27 28.38
CA ALA A 99 10.13 11.03 29.28
C ALA A 99 11.14 11.94 28.54
N ARG A 100 11.54 11.59 27.31
CA ARG A 100 12.36 12.43 26.41
C ARG A 100 11.91 12.23 24.97
N LEU A 101 11.10 13.15 24.46
CA LEU A 101 10.56 13.08 23.11
C LEU A 101 11.55 13.57 22.06
N HIS A 102 11.58 12.89 20.92
CA HIS A 102 12.13 13.49 19.71
C HIS A 102 11.18 14.59 19.19
N PRO A 103 11.66 15.72 18.63
CA PRO A 103 10.80 16.75 18.06
C PRO A 103 9.76 16.22 17.06
N VAL A 104 10.08 15.18 16.27
CA VAL A 104 9.09 14.54 15.36
C VAL A 104 7.93 13.90 16.13
N GLN A 105 8.22 13.22 17.25
CA GLN A 105 7.19 12.57 18.08
C GLN A 105 6.32 13.61 18.81
N GLU A 106 6.94 14.68 19.30
CA GLU A 106 6.23 15.80 19.91
C GLU A 106 5.30 16.48 18.90
N ARG A 107 5.83 16.93 17.76
CA ARG A 107 5.09 17.77 16.82
C ARG A 107 3.93 17.03 16.16
N ILE A 108 4.10 15.76 15.79
CA ILE A 108 2.98 14.96 15.25
C ILE A 108 1.87 14.70 16.29
N ALA A 109 2.22 14.64 17.58
CA ALA A 109 1.25 14.50 18.66
C ALA A 109 0.55 15.83 18.96
N LYS A 110 1.30 16.91 19.24
CA LYS A 110 0.77 18.24 19.57
C LYS A 110 -0.04 18.86 18.42
N ALA A 111 0.32 18.61 17.16
CA ALA A 111 -0.45 19.09 15.99
C ALA A 111 -1.72 18.26 15.69
N HIS A 112 -2.13 17.35 16.58
CA HIS A 112 -3.28 16.43 16.41
C HIS A 112 -3.15 15.44 15.25
N GLY A 113 -1.91 15.14 14.83
CA GLY A 113 -1.58 14.18 13.77
C GLY A 113 -1.81 12.71 14.15
N SER A 114 -2.29 12.42 15.36
CA SER A 114 -2.54 11.06 15.86
C SER A 114 -3.93 10.92 16.48
N GLN A 115 -4.78 10.07 15.88
CA GLN A 115 -6.11 9.70 16.40
C GLN A 115 -6.10 8.26 16.95
N CYS A 116 -6.36 7.24 16.12
CA CYS A 116 -6.29 5.85 16.56
C CYS A 116 -4.85 5.45 16.95
N GLY A 117 -3.84 6.09 16.36
CA GLY A 117 -2.42 6.02 16.69
C GLY A 117 -1.59 4.95 16.00
N PHE A 118 -2.22 3.96 15.38
CA PHE A 118 -1.53 2.75 14.93
C PHE A 118 -0.62 2.97 13.69
N CYS A 119 -0.88 4.00 12.89
CA CYS A 119 0.02 4.42 11.81
C CYS A 119 1.12 5.42 12.27
N THR A 120 0.97 6.03 13.45
CA THR A 120 1.80 7.16 13.90
C THR A 120 3.29 6.81 14.03
N PRO A 121 3.70 5.63 14.57
CA PRO A 121 5.11 5.21 14.57
C PRO A 121 5.73 5.16 13.17
N GLY A 122 4.98 4.70 12.17
CA GLY A 122 5.43 4.66 10.78
C GLY A 122 5.62 6.06 10.18
N MET A 123 4.69 6.99 10.46
CA MET A 123 4.78 8.40 10.05
C MET A 123 6.00 9.08 10.70
N VAL A 124 6.21 8.84 12.00
CA VAL A 124 7.38 9.33 12.76
C VAL A 124 8.68 8.85 12.13
N MET A 125 8.80 7.56 11.80
CA MET A 125 10.06 7.02 11.25
C MET A 125 10.33 7.47 9.81
N SER A 126 9.30 7.70 8.98
CA SER A 126 9.49 8.33 7.66
C SER A 126 10.05 9.75 7.78
N MET A 127 9.49 10.56 8.67
CA MET A 127 9.97 11.93 8.91
C MET A 127 11.34 11.98 9.59
N TYR A 128 11.62 11.05 10.50
CA TYR A 128 12.94 10.93 11.11
C TYR A 128 14.01 10.60 10.07
N ALA A 129 13.77 9.61 9.21
CA ALA A 129 14.68 9.26 8.12
C ALA A 129 14.85 10.41 7.10
N LEU A 130 13.81 11.22 6.86
CA LEU A 130 13.94 12.44 6.06
C LEU A 130 14.87 13.45 6.75
N LEU A 131 14.62 13.81 8.02
CA LEU A 131 15.40 14.82 8.74
C LEU A 131 16.87 14.41 8.96
N ARG A 132 17.15 13.11 9.08
CA ARG A 132 18.53 12.57 9.16
C ARG A 132 19.33 12.74 7.86
N ASN A 133 18.68 13.05 6.73
CA ASN A 133 19.33 13.39 5.45
C ASN A 133 19.18 14.88 5.08
N TYR A 134 18.00 15.46 5.33
CA TYR A 134 17.65 16.85 5.04
C TYR A 134 17.05 17.49 6.31
N PRO A 135 17.88 18.04 7.22
CA PRO A 135 17.41 18.58 8.50
C PRO A 135 16.57 19.87 8.39
N GLU A 136 16.49 20.46 7.19
CA GLU A 136 15.66 21.61 6.84
C GLU A 136 14.95 21.27 5.51
N PRO A 137 13.99 20.32 5.51
CA PRO A 137 13.43 19.78 4.28
C PRO A 137 12.44 20.76 3.64
N THR A 138 12.19 20.60 2.34
CA THR A 138 11.07 21.29 1.68
C THR A 138 9.75 20.56 1.90
N THR A 139 8.63 21.27 1.75
CA THR A 139 7.28 20.66 1.84
C THR A 139 7.07 19.52 0.83
N SER A 140 7.70 19.61 -0.35
CA SER A 140 7.71 18.55 -1.35
C SER A 140 8.45 17.30 -0.84
N GLN A 141 9.62 17.45 -0.21
CA GLN A 141 10.35 16.32 0.39
C GLN A 141 9.56 15.66 1.54
N ILE A 142 8.83 16.44 2.34
CA ILE A 142 7.92 15.93 3.38
C ILE A 142 6.81 15.07 2.76
N MET A 143 6.19 15.54 1.68
CA MET A 143 5.13 14.79 0.96
C MET A 143 5.68 13.53 0.27
N ASP A 144 6.88 13.61 -0.33
CA ASP A 144 7.58 12.45 -0.91
C ASP A 144 7.89 11.38 0.15
N ALA A 145 8.41 11.77 1.32
CA ALA A 145 8.74 10.84 2.41
C ALA A 145 7.51 10.16 3.03
N LEU A 146 6.39 10.88 3.13
CA LEU A 146 5.13 10.36 3.68
C LEU A 146 4.28 9.57 2.67
N SER A 147 4.61 9.59 1.37
CA SER A 147 3.83 8.94 0.30
C SER A 147 3.65 7.41 0.45
N GLY A 148 4.54 6.75 1.20
CA GLY A 148 4.44 5.33 1.52
C GLY A 148 3.56 4.99 2.72
N ASN A 149 3.11 5.98 3.49
CA ASN A 149 2.43 5.79 4.76
C ASN A 149 0.92 6.04 4.63
N ILE A 150 0.10 5.07 5.06
CA ILE A 150 -1.37 5.18 5.02
C ILE A 150 -1.91 5.55 6.40
N CYS A 151 -2.84 6.49 6.45
CA CYS A 151 -3.69 6.77 7.61
C CYS A 151 -5.17 6.74 7.21
N ARG A 152 -5.98 5.99 7.96
CA ARG A 152 -7.45 5.90 7.77
C ARG A 152 -8.25 6.92 8.60
N CYS A 153 -7.59 7.66 9.49
CA CYS A 153 -8.25 8.47 10.53
C CYS A 153 -8.15 9.99 10.32
N THR A 154 -6.94 10.53 10.10
CA THR A 154 -6.66 11.96 10.25
C THR A 154 -6.95 12.81 9.01
N GLY A 155 -7.18 12.19 7.85
CA GLY A 155 -7.20 12.89 6.56
C GLY A 155 -5.84 13.48 6.16
N TYR A 156 -4.74 13.03 6.78
CA TYR A 156 -3.35 13.49 6.59
C TYR A 156 -3.04 14.95 6.97
N ARG A 157 -4.01 15.86 6.82
CA ARG A 157 -3.93 17.31 7.10
C ARG A 157 -3.11 17.65 8.37
N PRO A 158 -3.48 17.23 9.60
CA PRO A 158 -2.73 17.59 10.81
C PRO A 158 -1.32 16.95 10.90
N ILE A 159 -1.07 15.84 10.19
CA ILE A 159 0.27 15.25 10.09
C ILE A 159 1.16 16.19 9.26
N LEU A 160 0.68 16.63 8.10
CA LEU A 160 1.40 17.56 7.23
C LEU A 160 1.64 18.90 7.92
N ASP A 161 0.66 19.45 8.63
CA ASP A 161 0.82 20.71 9.35
C ASP A 161 1.89 20.61 10.45
N GLY A 162 1.86 19.56 11.26
CA GLY A 162 2.91 19.30 12.26
C GLY A 162 4.30 19.12 11.63
N CYS A 163 4.39 18.47 10.47
CA CYS A 163 5.67 18.22 9.78
C CYS A 163 6.22 19.47 9.06
N LYS A 164 5.35 20.33 8.49
CA LYS A 164 5.74 21.57 7.79
C LYS A 164 6.57 22.52 8.66
N THR A 165 6.42 22.45 9.99
CA THR A 165 7.20 23.24 10.97
C THR A 165 8.71 22.92 11.00
N PHE A 166 9.17 21.87 10.31
CA PHE A 166 10.60 21.62 10.07
C PHE A 166 11.14 22.34 8.82
N SER A 167 10.27 22.85 7.94
CA SER A 167 10.63 23.60 6.75
C SER A 167 10.88 25.07 7.09
N LYS A 168 11.95 25.69 6.54
CA LYS A 168 12.18 27.13 6.69
C LYS A 168 11.21 27.96 5.85
N GLY A 169 10.17 28.50 6.49
CA GLY A 169 9.35 29.62 6.00
C GLY A 169 8.38 29.24 4.87
N CYS A 170 7.10 29.13 5.21
CA CYS A 170 6.03 28.75 4.27
C CYS A 170 5.63 29.87 3.27
N CYS A 171 6.57 30.77 2.91
CA CYS A 171 6.34 32.02 2.18
C CYS A 171 7.15 32.13 0.88
N LEU A 172 7.92 31.11 0.49
CA LEU A 172 8.71 31.10 -0.75
C LEU A 172 8.08 30.22 -1.83
N ASN A 173 6.94 30.67 -2.34
CA ASN A 173 6.70 30.58 -3.78
C ASN A 173 7.60 31.64 -4.44
N ASN A 174 8.75 31.22 -4.96
CA ASN A 174 9.48 31.97 -5.98
C ASN A 174 10.20 30.95 -6.86
N GLU A 175 9.80 30.89 -8.12
CA GLU A 175 10.54 30.16 -9.15
C GLU A 175 11.88 30.85 -9.42
N VAL A 176 12.82 30.10 -10.01
CA VAL A 176 14.17 30.62 -10.30
C VAL A 176 14.10 31.68 -11.40
N ASN A 177 14.34 32.93 -11.05
CA ASN A 177 14.73 34.00 -11.97
C ASN A 177 15.81 34.87 -11.33
N GLU A 178 16.65 35.47 -12.16
CA GLU A 178 17.98 35.95 -11.79
C GLU A 178 17.99 37.38 -11.20
N GLY A 179 18.95 37.69 -10.32
CA GLY A 179 19.22 39.08 -9.89
C GLY A 179 19.85 39.23 -8.50
N PRO A 180 20.97 39.96 -8.35
CA PRO A 180 21.65 40.14 -7.07
C PRO A 180 21.02 41.27 -6.23
N GLN A 181 19.84 41.03 -5.64
CA GLN A 181 19.25 41.94 -4.64
C GLN A 181 18.90 41.20 -3.33
N LYS A 182 19.58 41.58 -2.24
CA LYS A 182 19.22 41.20 -0.87
C LYS A 182 17.86 41.81 -0.50
N LYS A 183 16.76 41.06 -0.64
CA LYS A 183 15.46 41.42 -0.06
C LYS A 183 15.37 40.90 1.38
N LYS A 184 14.76 41.71 2.26
CA LYS A 184 14.71 41.48 3.72
C LYS A 184 13.95 40.20 4.10
N CYS A 185 14.29 39.65 5.27
CA CYS A 185 13.64 38.47 5.84
C CYS A 185 12.22 38.79 6.33
N CYS A 186 11.30 37.83 6.24
CA CYS A 186 9.88 37.95 6.60
C CYS A 186 9.57 38.13 8.10
N LEU A 187 10.59 38.36 8.94
CA LEU A 187 10.38 38.85 10.31
C LEU A 187 10.11 40.37 10.32
N ASP A 188 10.68 41.12 9.38
CA ASP A 188 10.46 42.57 9.18
C ASP A 188 9.13 42.87 8.45
N ARG A 189 8.22 41.89 8.29
CA ARG A 189 7.04 41.97 7.40
C ARG A 189 5.77 41.32 7.95
N ARG A 190 5.61 41.23 9.28
CA ARG A 190 4.36 40.76 9.91
C ARG A 190 3.29 41.84 10.07
N ASP A 191 3.66 43.08 9.83
CA ASP A 191 2.86 44.26 10.14
C ASP A 191 2.19 44.89 8.90
N GLU A 192 2.68 44.63 7.68
CA GLU A 192 2.19 45.27 6.45
C GLU A 192 1.94 44.29 5.29
N GLU A 193 0.73 44.38 4.72
CA GLU A 193 0.31 43.92 3.39
C GLU A 193 0.45 42.41 3.05
N ASN A 194 -0.48 41.59 3.58
CA ASN A 194 -1.32 40.60 2.84
C ASN A 194 -2.13 39.65 3.75
N ASP A 195 -2.00 39.74 5.08
CA ASP A 195 -2.95 39.09 5.98
C ASP A 195 -4.37 39.64 5.74
N LEU A 196 -5.36 38.75 5.54
CA LEU A 196 -6.76 39.11 5.75
C LEU A 196 -6.90 39.52 7.23
N PRO A 197 -7.26 40.78 7.56
CA PRO A 197 -7.14 41.29 8.93
C PRO A 197 -7.91 40.47 9.98
N GLU A 198 -9.01 39.85 9.56
CA GLU A 198 -9.89 39.03 10.39
C GLU A 198 -9.25 37.71 10.85
N LEU A 199 -8.24 37.18 10.13
CA LEU A 199 -7.61 35.89 10.46
C LEU A 199 -6.77 35.93 11.75
N LYS A 200 -6.35 37.11 12.21
CA LYS A 200 -5.59 37.27 13.47
C LYS A 200 -6.44 37.03 14.73
N ASN A 201 -7.76 36.89 14.61
CA ASN A 201 -8.70 36.78 15.72
C ASN A 201 -9.17 35.34 16.02
N PHE A 202 -8.74 34.33 15.26
CA PHE A 202 -9.18 32.94 15.46
C PHE A 202 -8.20 32.11 16.31
N PRO A 203 -8.70 31.18 17.14
CA PRO A 203 -7.86 30.32 17.99
C PRO A 203 -7.07 29.31 17.15
N LEU A 204 -5.86 28.96 17.62
CA LEU A 204 -4.99 27.97 16.99
C LEU A 204 -5.20 26.58 17.60
N LEU A 205 -5.18 25.53 16.77
CA LEU A 205 -5.24 24.14 17.25
C LEU A 205 -3.96 23.71 18.01
N PHE A 206 -2.83 24.35 17.74
CA PHE A 206 -1.54 24.12 18.41
C PHE A 206 -0.64 25.37 18.28
N ASN A 207 0.32 25.51 19.19
CA ASN A 207 1.28 26.61 19.20
C ASN A 207 2.68 26.13 18.79
N GLU A 208 3.15 26.52 17.61
CA GLU A 208 4.48 26.14 17.10
C GLU A 208 5.63 26.63 18.00
N LYS A 209 5.43 27.71 18.77
CA LYS A 209 6.45 28.26 19.69
C LYS A 209 6.74 27.34 20.89
N GLU A 210 5.88 26.36 21.15
CA GLU A 210 6.05 25.36 22.23
C GLU A 210 6.73 24.08 21.76
N PHE A 211 7.25 24.04 20.53
CA PHE A 211 7.92 22.86 19.98
C PHE A 211 9.42 22.88 20.23
N LEU A 212 9.98 21.71 20.56
CA LEU A 212 11.41 21.50 20.71
C LEU A 212 12.14 21.79 19.38
N PRO A 213 13.31 22.48 19.41
CA PRO A 213 14.17 22.63 18.25
C PRO A 213 14.83 21.29 17.88
N LEU A 214 15.21 21.13 16.61
CA LEU A 214 15.92 19.95 16.13
C LEU A 214 17.43 20.10 16.36
N ASP A 215 17.93 19.55 17.48
CA ASP A 215 19.37 19.46 17.75
C ASP A 215 19.98 18.19 17.13
N LYS A 216 20.67 18.38 16.01
CA LYS A 216 21.34 17.34 15.23
C LYS A 216 22.50 16.67 15.98
N THR A 217 23.00 17.28 17.06
CA THR A 217 24.14 16.74 17.85
C THR A 217 23.71 15.70 18.89
N GLN A 218 22.41 15.68 19.25
CA GLN A 218 21.83 14.73 20.19
C GLN A 218 21.25 13.47 19.52
N GLU A 219 21.43 13.36 18.20
CA GLU A 219 20.95 12.26 17.38
C GLU A 219 21.71 10.95 17.64
N LEU A 220 21.06 9.80 17.40
CA LEU A 220 21.72 8.50 17.52
C LEU A 220 22.95 8.42 16.61
N ILE A 221 24.12 8.23 17.22
CA ILE A 221 25.38 8.00 16.53
C ILE A 221 25.34 6.67 15.76
N PHE A 222 26.07 6.60 14.64
CA PHE A 222 26.31 5.33 13.97
C PHE A 222 27.28 4.48 14.81
N PRO A 223 26.99 3.19 15.10
CA PRO A 223 27.82 2.38 15.99
C PRO A 223 29.30 2.30 15.55
N PRO A 224 30.28 2.66 16.40
CA PRO A 224 31.70 2.63 16.04
C PRO A 224 32.19 1.23 15.62
N ASP A 225 31.75 0.18 16.33
CA ASP A 225 31.97 -1.23 15.97
C ASP A 225 31.64 -1.55 14.50
N LEU A 226 30.56 -0.97 13.96
CA LEU A 226 30.17 -1.21 12.57
C LEU A 226 31.12 -0.53 11.58
N GLN A 227 31.68 0.64 11.92
CA GLN A 227 32.67 1.30 11.07
C GLN A 227 33.94 0.44 10.98
N LEU A 228 34.40 -0.10 12.11
CA LEU A 228 35.55 -1.01 12.18
C LEU A 228 35.26 -2.33 11.44
N ALA A 229 34.09 -2.94 11.66
CA ALA A 229 33.69 -4.19 11.03
C ALA A 229 33.57 -4.07 9.49
N LEU A 230 33.05 -2.95 8.99
CA LEU A 230 32.87 -2.67 7.55
C LEU A 230 34.14 -2.15 6.86
N ALA A 231 35.15 -1.69 7.62
CA ALA A 231 36.49 -1.41 7.10
C ALA A 231 37.31 -2.71 6.89
N GLY A 232 37.00 -3.76 7.65
CA GLY A 232 37.62 -5.09 7.50
C GLY A 232 37.23 -5.81 6.21
N LYS A 233 38.04 -6.80 5.82
CA LYS A 233 37.72 -7.70 4.70
C LYS A 233 36.50 -8.57 5.07
N GLN A 234 35.39 -8.36 4.37
CA GLN A 234 34.21 -9.23 4.50
C GLN A 234 34.51 -10.63 3.95
N ARG A 235 33.75 -11.62 4.42
CA ARG A 235 33.69 -12.99 3.87
C ARG A 235 32.25 -13.37 3.60
N MET A 236 32.02 -14.37 2.74
CA MET A 236 30.69 -14.97 2.62
C MET A 236 30.12 -15.38 3.98
N LYS A 237 28.83 -15.09 4.18
CA LYS A 237 28.01 -15.49 5.33
C LYS A 237 26.99 -16.55 4.90
N VAL A 238 26.77 -17.55 5.75
CA VAL A 238 25.75 -18.59 5.52
C VAL A 238 24.84 -18.72 6.74
N PHE A 239 23.55 -18.50 6.56
CA PHE A 239 22.53 -18.65 7.62
C PHE A 239 21.59 -19.80 7.25
N GLN A 240 21.15 -20.58 8.23
CA GLN A 240 20.29 -21.75 8.02
C GLN A 240 19.14 -21.73 9.03
N GLY A 241 17.92 -21.73 8.50
CA GLY A 241 16.68 -21.83 9.26
C GLY A 241 16.11 -23.25 9.29
N GLU A 242 14.85 -23.37 9.68
CA GLU A 242 14.09 -24.63 9.66
C GLU A 242 14.05 -25.26 8.25
N ARG A 243 13.88 -24.42 7.21
CA ARG A 243 13.62 -24.88 5.82
C ARG A 243 14.47 -24.20 4.75
N VAL A 244 15.06 -23.05 5.05
CA VAL A 244 15.74 -22.19 4.06
C VAL A 244 17.21 -21.98 4.43
N THR A 245 18.09 -22.05 3.43
CA THR A 245 19.49 -21.64 3.55
C THR A 245 19.72 -20.32 2.82
N TRP A 246 20.35 -19.35 3.48
CA TRP A 246 20.67 -18.03 2.93
C TRP A 246 22.18 -17.85 2.80
N TYR A 247 22.63 -17.57 1.57
CA TYR A 247 24.02 -17.24 1.28
C TYR A 247 24.13 -15.74 1.01
N SER A 248 25.00 -15.02 1.73
CA SER A 248 25.41 -13.68 1.34
C SER A 248 26.87 -13.67 0.91
N PRO A 249 27.16 -13.76 -0.42
CA PRO A 249 28.52 -13.64 -0.94
C PRO A 249 29.06 -12.21 -0.75
N SER A 250 30.37 -12.12 -0.55
CA SER A 250 31.12 -10.87 -0.36
C SER A 250 31.84 -10.38 -1.62
N THR A 251 31.90 -11.22 -2.66
CA THR A 251 32.59 -10.95 -3.92
C THR A 251 31.79 -11.45 -5.12
N LEU A 252 32.02 -10.85 -6.30
CA LEU A 252 31.41 -11.29 -7.55
C LEU A 252 31.77 -12.74 -7.90
N LYS A 253 32.98 -13.20 -7.54
CA LYS A 253 33.40 -14.60 -7.72
C LYS A 253 32.51 -15.56 -6.92
N GLU A 254 32.34 -15.33 -5.62
CA GLU A 254 31.49 -16.16 -4.75
C GLU A 254 30.05 -16.17 -5.25
N LEU A 255 29.53 -15.03 -5.71
CA LEU A 255 28.19 -14.92 -6.30
C LEU A 255 28.04 -15.78 -7.56
N LEU A 256 29.00 -15.75 -8.49
CA LEU A 256 28.95 -16.53 -9.72
C LEU A 256 29.10 -18.05 -9.45
N GLU A 257 29.91 -18.43 -8.47
CA GLU A 257 30.03 -19.81 -8.00
C GLU A 257 28.74 -20.31 -7.35
N LEU A 258 28.08 -19.49 -6.52
CA LEU A 258 26.75 -19.80 -5.97
C LEU A 258 25.66 -19.86 -7.05
N ARG A 259 25.66 -18.95 -8.03
CA ARG A 259 24.69 -18.93 -9.14
C ARG A 259 24.81 -20.19 -10.00
N THR A 260 26.03 -20.64 -10.28
CA THR A 260 26.29 -21.90 -11.01
C THR A 260 25.87 -23.13 -10.19
N LYS A 261 25.98 -23.08 -8.85
CA LYS A 261 25.59 -24.18 -7.95
C LYS A 261 24.08 -24.26 -7.71
N TYR A 262 23.40 -23.10 -7.72
CA TYR A 262 21.98 -22.95 -7.39
C TYR A 262 21.28 -22.03 -8.41
N PRO A 263 21.11 -22.46 -9.68
CA PRO A 263 20.48 -21.65 -10.73
C PRO A 263 19.03 -21.23 -10.42
N GLU A 264 18.31 -22.05 -9.65
CA GLU A 264 16.92 -21.78 -9.22
C GLU A 264 16.81 -20.94 -7.94
N ALA A 265 17.93 -20.61 -7.27
CA ALA A 265 17.90 -19.78 -6.07
C ALA A 265 17.75 -18.30 -6.43
N PRO A 266 16.71 -17.58 -5.93
CA PRO A 266 16.50 -16.18 -6.25
C PRO A 266 17.60 -15.28 -5.67
N LEU A 267 17.91 -14.21 -6.41
CA LEU A 267 18.79 -13.15 -5.96
C LEU A 267 18.00 -12.12 -5.14
N VAL A 268 18.11 -12.19 -3.81
CA VAL A 268 17.35 -11.38 -2.87
C VAL A 268 18.13 -10.12 -2.49
N MET A 269 17.81 -9.01 -3.15
CA MET A 269 18.25 -7.66 -2.78
C MET A 269 17.25 -7.03 -1.79
N GLY A 270 16.44 -6.06 -2.23
CA GLY A 270 15.42 -5.41 -1.39
C GLY A 270 14.24 -6.28 -0.97
N ASN A 271 14.14 -7.51 -1.45
CA ASN A 271 13.05 -8.46 -1.21
C ASN A 271 11.62 -7.97 -1.57
N THR A 272 11.45 -6.80 -2.19
CA THR A 272 10.15 -6.17 -2.52
C THR A 272 9.35 -6.86 -3.64
N ASN A 273 9.74 -8.07 -4.04
CA ASN A 273 8.99 -8.92 -4.99
C ASN A 273 9.02 -10.38 -4.52
N ILE A 274 10.21 -10.98 -4.32
CA ILE A 274 10.36 -12.33 -3.76
C ILE A 274 9.64 -12.45 -2.39
N GLY A 275 9.72 -11.43 -1.54
CA GLY A 275 9.00 -11.34 -0.27
C GLY A 275 7.47 -11.25 -0.40
N LEU A 276 6.94 -10.80 -1.54
CA LEU A 276 5.51 -10.85 -1.84
C LEU A 276 5.12 -12.25 -2.36
N GLN A 277 5.92 -12.82 -3.25
CA GLN A 277 5.71 -14.17 -3.77
C GLN A 277 5.73 -15.24 -2.66
N THR A 278 6.69 -15.13 -1.73
CA THR A 278 6.80 -16.02 -0.57
C THR A 278 5.69 -15.78 0.46
N ASN A 279 5.53 -14.54 0.93
CA ASN A 279 4.63 -14.26 2.06
C ASN A 279 3.14 -14.23 1.67
N LEU A 280 2.79 -13.92 0.41
CA LEU A 280 1.39 -13.72 -0.03
C LEU A 280 0.94 -14.71 -1.11
N HIS A 281 1.85 -15.28 -1.90
CA HIS A 281 1.50 -16.23 -2.98
C HIS A 281 2.00 -17.67 -2.71
N GLY A 282 2.56 -17.95 -1.54
CA GLY A 282 2.95 -19.30 -1.11
C GLY A 282 4.16 -19.89 -1.83
N VAL A 283 4.92 -19.11 -2.60
CA VAL A 283 6.12 -19.58 -3.31
C VAL A 283 7.21 -19.94 -2.30
N PHE A 284 7.87 -21.08 -2.47
CA PHE A 284 8.91 -21.55 -1.55
C PHE A 284 10.26 -21.73 -2.27
N HIS A 285 11.33 -21.22 -1.67
CA HIS A 285 12.70 -21.39 -2.15
C HIS A 285 13.58 -21.94 -1.01
N PRO A 286 14.11 -23.18 -1.09
CA PRO A 286 14.94 -23.77 -0.04
C PRO A 286 16.34 -23.14 0.04
N VAL A 287 16.77 -22.43 -1.00
CA VAL A 287 18.02 -21.67 -1.03
C VAL A 287 17.74 -20.27 -1.56
N MET A 288 18.29 -19.25 -0.90
CA MET A 288 18.27 -17.85 -1.33
C MET A 288 19.70 -17.28 -1.34
N ILE A 289 20.00 -16.38 -2.27
CA ILE A 289 21.31 -15.73 -2.38
C ILE A 289 21.13 -14.21 -2.31
N SER A 290 21.82 -13.54 -1.39
CA SER A 290 21.74 -12.07 -1.23
C SER A 290 23.08 -11.40 -1.52
N PRO A 291 23.30 -10.89 -2.75
CA PRO A 291 24.56 -10.26 -3.16
C PRO A 291 24.69 -8.80 -2.71
N ILE A 292 24.01 -8.40 -1.63
CA ILE A 292 24.02 -7.02 -1.10
C ILE A 292 25.43 -6.52 -0.70
N ASN A 293 26.37 -7.44 -0.45
CA ASN A 293 27.76 -7.14 -0.13
C ASN A 293 28.70 -7.16 -1.36
N VAL A 294 28.21 -7.45 -2.57
CA VAL A 294 29.02 -7.53 -3.80
C VAL A 294 29.13 -6.13 -4.43
N HIS A 295 30.25 -5.45 -4.13
CA HIS A 295 30.47 -4.05 -4.52
C HIS A 295 30.37 -3.78 -6.03
N ASP A 296 30.73 -4.75 -6.88
CA ASP A 296 30.71 -4.65 -8.34
C ASP A 296 29.32 -4.24 -8.88
N LEU A 297 28.26 -4.71 -8.23
CA LEU A 297 26.85 -4.45 -8.58
C LEU A 297 26.39 -3.01 -8.24
N TYR A 298 27.23 -2.20 -7.59
CA TYR A 298 26.92 -0.80 -7.23
C TYR A 298 27.61 0.23 -8.14
N THR A 299 28.37 -0.22 -9.14
CA THR A 299 29.17 0.65 -10.02
C THR A 299 28.30 1.65 -10.77
N VAL A 300 28.65 2.94 -10.74
CA VAL A 300 28.03 3.99 -11.56
C VAL A 300 29.14 4.65 -12.38
N ALA A 301 29.06 4.50 -13.70
CA ALA A 301 30.08 4.96 -14.64
C ALA A 301 29.41 5.67 -15.84
N PRO A 302 29.49 7.00 -15.94
CA PRO A 302 29.15 7.72 -17.18
C PRO A 302 30.26 7.54 -18.23
N ASP A 303 29.87 7.54 -19.50
CA ASP A 303 30.75 7.61 -20.66
C ASP A 303 30.19 8.65 -21.66
N ASP A 304 30.75 8.77 -22.87
CA ASP A 304 30.29 9.75 -23.87
C ASP A 304 28.89 9.44 -24.45
N ALA A 305 28.47 8.17 -24.41
CA ALA A 305 27.27 7.65 -25.03
C ALA A 305 26.12 7.43 -24.03
N GLY A 306 26.39 7.27 -22.74
CA GLY A 306 25.36 7.10 -21.71
C GLY A 306 25.88 6.97 -20.29
N ILE A 307 25.12 6.27 -19.45
CA ILE A 307 25.49 5.95 -18.07
C ILE A 307 25.27 4.46 -17.80
N THR A 308 26.33 3.78 -17.38
CA THR A 308 26.26 2.43 -16.81
C THR A 308 25.93 2.53 -15.32
N ILE A 309 24.82 1.90 -14.90
CA ILE A 309 24.32 1.89 -13.52
C ILE A 309 24.21 0.44 -13.02
N GLY A 310 24.86 0.13 -11.90
CA GLY A 310 24.91 -1.18 -11.28
C GLY A 310 23.54 -1.72 -10.87
N SER A 311 23.37 -3.04 -10.94
CA SER A 311 22.07 -3.71 -10.72
C SER A 311 21.59 -3.67 -9.26
N ALA A 312 22.49 -3.43 -8.31
CA ALA A 312 22.20 -3.27 -6.89
C ALA A 312 21.87 -1.82 -6.47
N VAL A 313 22.01 -0.85 -7.38
CA VAL A 313 21.60 0.54 -7.12
C VAL A 313 20.09 0.59 -6.86
N THR A 314 19.71 1.20 -5.73
CA THR A 314 18.30 1.31 -5.31
C THR A 314 17.52 2.30 -6.18
N LEU A 315 16.20 2.18 -6.27
CA LEU A 315 15.38 3.10 -7.07
C LEU A 315 15.41 4.54 -6.52
N ALA A 316 15.63 4.72 -5.21
CA ALA A 316 15.87 6.03 -4.59
C ALA A 316 17.22 6.63 -5.02
N GLN A 317 18.30 5.83 -5.02
CA GLN A 317 19.62 6.25 -5.52
C GLN A 317 19.55 6.55 -7.02
N LEU A 318 18.83 5.75 -7.82
CA LEU A 318 18.61 5.97 -9.24
C LEU A 318 17.91 7.32 -9.51
N LYS A 319 16.85 7.65 -8.77
CA LYS A 319 16.17 8.96 -8.84
C LYS A 319 17.15 10.11 -8.59
N THR A 320 18.05 9.96 -7.61
CA THR A 320 19.08 10.96 -7.29
C THR A 320 20.13 11.10 -8.40
N ILE A 321 20.73 9.98 -8.84
CA ILE A 321 21.75 9.94 -9.91
C ILE A 321 21.21 10.59 -11.19
N LEU A 322 20.01 10.19 -11.63
CA LEU A 322 19.41 10.72 -12.85
C LEU A 322 19.07 12.21 -12.70
N SER A 323 18.60 12.67 -11.54
CA SER A 323 18.31 14.09 -11.30
C SER A 323 19.59 14.94 -11.35
N GLU A 324 20.67 14.48 -10.74
CA GLU A 324 21.98 15.14 -10.85
C GLU A 324 22.50 15.18 -12.29
N SER A 325 22.32 14.11 -13.07
CA SER A 325 22.67 14.08 -14.49
C SER A 325 21.83 15.05 -15.32
N VAL A 326 20.52 15.17 -15.06
CA VAL A 326 19.62 16.13 -15.72
C VAL A 326 20.04 17.59 -15.45
N HIS A 327 20.58 17.89 -14.28
CA HIS A 327 21.10 19.23 -13.96
C HIS A 327 22.48 19.53 -14.56
N LYS A 328 23.28 18.51 -14.89
CA LYS A 328 24.68 18.67 -15.35
C LYS A 328 24.86 18.55 -16.87
N LEU A 329 23.92 17.92 -17.57
CA LEU A 329 24.02 17.60 -19.00
C LEU A 329 23.11 18.48 -19.87
N PRO A 330 23.40 18.66 -21.17
CA PRO A 330 22.52 19.37 -22.09
C PRO A 330 21.15 18.70 -22.19
N LYS A 331 20.06 19.50 -22.18
CA LYS A 331 18.66 19.02 -22.22
C LYS A 331 18.38 17.96 -23.30
N HIS A 332 19.07 18.01 -24.43
CA HIS A 332 18.87 17.03 -25.51
C HIS A 332 19.39 15.63 -25.16
N LYS A 333 20.44 15.50 -24.34
CA LYS A 333 21.01 14.20 -23.91
C LYS A 333 20.18 13.49 -22.82
N THR A 334 19.21 14.18 -22.21
CA THR A 334 18.63 13.77 -20.92
C THR A 334 17.16 13.34 -20.95
N LYS A 335 16.55 13.20 -22.14
CA LYS A 335 15.09 12.98 -22.25
C LYS A 335 14.67 11.63 -21.64
N THR A 336 15.45 10.56 -21.87
CA THR A 336 15.30 9.27 -21.17
C THR A 336 15.37 9.39 -19.65
N PHE A 337 16.29 10.21 -19.12
CA PHE A 337 16.45 10.36 -17.67
C PHE A 337 15.25 11.10 -17.06
N GLN A 338 14.72 12.11 -17.75
CA GLN A 338 13.51 12.85 -17.34
C GLN A 338 12.29 11.91 -17.30
N ALA A 339 12.10 11.08 -18.33
CA ALA A 339 11.04 10.07 -18.38
C ALA A 339 11.15 9.05 -17.23
N LEU A 340 12.36 8.55 -16.93
CA LEU A 340 12.60 7.66 -15.78
C LEU A 340 12.33 8.35 -14.43
N ILE A 341 12.72 9.62 -14.27
CA ILE A 341 12.45 10.40 -13.05
C ILE A 341 10.93 10.61 -12.86
N GLN A 342 10.18 10.90 -13.93
CA GLN A 342 8.72 11.05 -13.90
C GLN A 342 8.04 9.81 -13.32
N GLN A 343 8.45 8.62 -13.77
CA GLN A 343 7.99 7.34 -13.22
C GLN A 343 8.45 7.14 -11.77
N LEU A 344 9.71 7.42 -11.44
CA LEU A 344 10.28 7.29 -10.09
C LEU A 344 9.67 8.25 -9.05
N ARG A 345 9.00 9.34 -9.46
CA ARG A 345 8.22 10.22 -8.55
C ARG A 345 6.96 9.52 -8.01
N THR A 346 6.34 8.64 -8.80
CA THR A 346 5.04 8.01 -8.47
C THR A 346 5.16 6.53 -8.05
N LEU A 347 6.22 5.85 -8.49
CA LEU A 347 6.53 4.45 -8.18
C LEU A 347 6.73 4.24 -6.67
N ALA A 348 5.77 3.55 -6.05
CA ALA A 348 5.74 3.18 -4.62
C ALA A 348 5.90 4.37 -3.64
N GLY A 349 6.18 4.05 -2.37
CA GLY A 349 6.67 5.01 -1.37
C GLY A 349 8.21 4.99 -1.24
N GLU A 350 8.79 5.95 -0.54
CA GLU A 350 10.25 6.08 -0.38
C GLU A 350 10.89 4.87 0.30
N GLN A 351 10.16 4.21 1.20
CA GLN A 351 10.57 2.95 1.85
C GLN A 351 10.85 1.84 0.83
N ILE A 352 9.98 1.71 -0.17
CA ILE A 352 10.09 0.68 -1.20
C ILE A 352 11.16 1.08 -2.22
N ARG A 353 11.26 2.37 -2.59
CA ARG A 353 12.34 2.87 -3.46
C ARG A 353 13.73 2.72 -2.85
N SER A 354 13.84 2.81 -1.52
CA SER A 354 15.09 2.59 -0.76
C SER A 354 15.49 1.11 -0.63
N MET A 355 14.56 0.18 -0.89
CA MET A 355 14.82 -1.26 -0.84
C MET A 355 14.97 -1.87 -2.24
N ALA A 356 14.01 -1.60 -3.13
CA ALA A 356 14.00 -2.11 -4.50
C ALA A 356 15.21 -1.61 -5.30
N THR A 357 15.81 -2.48 -6.11
CA THR A 357 16.96 -2.14 -6.97
C THR A 357 16.60 -2.16 -8.44
N LEU A 358 17.35 -1.43 -9.26
CA LEU A 358 17.20 -1.39 -10.71
C LEU A 358 17.23 -2.80 -11.33
N GLY A 359 18.19 -3.63 -10.91
CA GLY A 359 18.32 -5.00 -11.39
C GLY A 359 17.14 -5.89 -11.00
N GLY A 360 16.68 -5.80 -9.76
CA GLY A 360 15.50 -6.55 -9.29
C GLY A 360 14.22 -6.13 -10.01
N HIS A 361 14.07 -4.85 -10.34
CA HIS A 361 12.93 -4.33 -11.10
C HIS A 361 12.90 -4.93 -12.52
N ILE A 362 14.02 -4.89 -13.24
CA ILE A 362 14.12 -5.42 -14.62
C ILE A 362 13.97 -6.94 -14.63
N ALA A 363 14.75 -7.66 -13.81
CA ALA A 363 14.76 -9.11 -13.79
C ALA A 363 13.41 -9.72 -13.40
N SER A 364 12.56 -8.98 -12.69
CA SER A 364 11.21 -9.43 -12.32
C SER A 364 10.20 -9.49 -13.46
N LYS A 365 10.48 -8.87 -14.62
CA LYS A 365 9.62 -8.80 -15.82
C LYS A 365 8.14 -8.40 -15.61
N LEU A 366 7.76 -7.85 -14.45
CA LEU A 366 6.37 -7.55 -14.10
C LEU A 366 5.64 -6.77 -15.21
N ALA A 367 4.47 -7.26 -15.64
CA ALA A 367 3.59 -6.58 -16.61
C ALA A 367 3.37 -5.10 -16.29
N ILE A 368 3.22 -4.79 -15.00
CA ILE A 368 2.93 -3.47 -14.41
C ILE A 368 4.19 -2.70 -14.00
N SER A 369 5.37 -3.06 -14.53
CA SER A 369 6.62 -2.34 -14.32
C SER A 369 6.53 -0.93 -14.91
N ASP A 370 6.77 0.10 -14.08
CA ASP A 370 6.79 1.50 -14.52
C ASP A 370 8.11 1.91 -15.20
N LEU A 371 9.17 1.10 -15.12
CA LEU A 371 10.49 1.41 -15.71
C LEU A 371 10.82 0.59 -16.96
N ASN A 372 10.39 -0.67 -17.04
CA ASN A 372 10.73 -1.56 -18.16
C ASN A 372 10.27 -1.01 -19.54
N PRO A 373 9.05 -0.43 -19.70
CA PRO A 373 8.65 0.17 -20.98
C PRO A 373 9.57 1.32 -21.41
N VAL A 374 9.99 2.17 -20.45
CA VAL A 374 10.84 3.35 -20.73
C VAL A 374 12.27 2.93 -21.06
N LEU A 375 12.84 1.99 -20.29
CA LEU A 375 14.17 1.44 -20.55
C LEU A 375 14.23 0.68 -21.89
N ALA A 376 13.15 -0.01 -22.26
CA ALA A 376 13.07 -0.73 -23.53
C ALA A 376 12.91 0.22 -24.73
N ALA A 377 12.02 1.22 -24.63
CA ALA A 377 11.87 2.25 -25.65
C ALA A 377 13.15 3.06 -25.86
N ALA A 378 13.93 3.29 -24.80
CA ALA A 378 15.25 3.93 -24.86
C ALA A 378 16.40 2.98 -25.26
N GLY A 379 16.12 1.74 -25.67
CA GLY A 379 17.13 0.79 -26.19
C GLY A 379 18.21 0.39 -25.18
N ALA A 380 17.94 0.46 -23.87
CA ALA A 380 18.92 0.21 -22.82
C ALA A 380 19.56 -1.19 -22.91
N GLN A 381 20.82 -1.33 -22.48
CA GLN A 381 21.58 -2.58 -22.58
C GLN A 381 21.85 -3.19 -21.20
N LEU A 382 21.59 -4.48 -21.06
CA LEU A 382 21.89 -5.28 -19.88
C LEU A 382 23.28 -5.90 -20.00
N ASN A 383 24.18 -5.59 -19.07
CA ASN A 383 25.45 -6.30 -18.92
C ASN A 383 25.20 -7.57 -18.09
N LEU A 384 25.22 -8.73 -18.72
CA LEU A 384 25.01 -10.04 -18.08
C LEU A 384 26.35 -10.75 -17.91
N ILE A 385 26.57 -11.37 -16.75
CA ILE A 385 27.79 -12.11 -16.43
C ILE A 385 27.47 -13.47 -15.81
N SER A 386 28.28 -14.47 -16.17
CA SER A 386 28.26 -15.84 -15.66
C SER A 386 29.70 -16.30 -15.38
N LYS A 387 29.91 -17.54 -14.91
CA LYS A 387 31.24 -18.06 -14.64
C LYS A 387 32.05 -18.26 -15.94
N GLY A 388 32.90 -17.28 -16.27
CA GLY A 388 33.79 -17.31 -17.44
C GLY A 388 33.21 -16.75 -18.73
N SER A 389 32.02 -16.12 -18.69
CA SER A 389 31.41 -15.47 -19.85
C SER A 389 30.64 -14.20 -19.45
N GLN A 390 30.73 -13.16 -20.27
CA GLN A 390 30.02 -11.90 -20.13
C GLN A 390 29.45 -11.50 -21.49
N ARG A 391 28.18 -11.08 -21.54
CA ARG A 391 27.52 -10.60 -22.76
C ARG A 391 26.72 -9.32 -22.50
N ARG A 392 26.43 -8.59 -23.57
CA ARG A 392 25.40 -7.53 -23.57
C ARG A 392 24.12 -8.06 -24.20
N LEU A 393 22.98 -7.71 -23.63
CA LEU A 393 21.65 -8.00 -24.15
C LEU A 393 20.85 -6.70 -24.20
N GLN A 394 20.35 -6.32 -25.37
CA GLN A 394 19.49 -5.14 -25.48
C GLN A 394 18.10 -5.45 -24.90
N LEU A 395 17.57 -4.53 -24.10
CA LEU A 395 16.22 -4.63 -23.54
C LEU A 395 15.21 -4.27 -24.64
N ASN A 396 14.68 -5.29 -25.33
CA ASN A 396 13.71 -5.13 -26.42
C ASN A 396 12.64 -6.24 -26.33
N LYS A 397 11.75 -6.35 -27.34
CA LYS A 397 10.68 -7.36 -27.37
C LYS A 397 11.16 -8.78 -26.98
N SER A 398 12.31 -9.24 -27.47
CA SER A 398 12.82 -10.60 -27.22
C SER A 398 13.20 -10.90 -25.76
N PHE A 399 13.32 -9.87 -24.91
CA PHE A 399 13.49 -10.03 -23.47
C PHE A 399 12.16 -10.32 -22.74
N PHE A 400 11.06 -9.75 -23.22
CA PHE A 400 9.72 -9.87 -22.59
C PHE A 400 8.84 -10.94 -23.21
N ASP A 401 9.10 -11.30 -24.47
CA ASP A 401 8.48 -12.42 -25.16
C ASP A 401 8.90 -13.74 -24.51
N GLU A 402 7.94 -14.53 -24.04
CA GLU A 402 8.18 -15.81 -23.35
C GLU A 402 8.42 -16.95 -24.35
N ALA A 403 7.83 -16.88 -25.55
CA ALA A 403 7.97 -17.91 -26.59
C ALA A 403 9.33 -17.86 -27.31
N VAL A 404 10.06 -16.74 -27.18
CA VAL A 404 11.34 -16.47 -27.87
C VAL A 404 12.44 -16.02 -26.89
N SER A 405 12.27 -16.28 -25.58
CA SER A 405 13.00 -15.52 -24.54
C SER A 405 14.52 -15.72 -24.55
N SER A 406 15.24 -14.71 -25.01
CA SER A 406 16.72 -14.64 -25.03
C SER A 406 17.33 -14.02 -23.75
N GLY A 407 16.49 -13.93 -22.70
CA GLY A 407 16.70 -13.19 -21.46
C GLY A 407 17.83 -13.68 -20.56
N ILE A 408 17.75 -13.38 -19.26
CA ILE A 408 18.76 -13.77 -18.26
C ILE A 408 18.70 -15.29 -18.04
N SER A 409 19.80 -15.99 -18.30
CA SER A 409 19.94 -17.42 -18.06
C SER A 409 19.92 -17.73 -16.54
N PRO A 410 19.46 -18.92 -16.11
CA PRO A 410 19.57 -19.35 -14.70
C PRO A 410 21.02 -19.34 -14.16
N ASN A 411 22.05 -19.42 -15.01
CA ASN A 411 23.46 -19.31 -14.59
C ASN A 411 24.03 -17.88 -14.65
N GLU A 412 23.26 -16.90 -15.10
CA GLU A 412 23.69 -15.50 -15.23
C GLU A 412 23.25 -14.62 -14.05
N VAL A 413 23.95 -13.49 -13.92
CA VAL A 413 23.67 -12.38 -13.03
C VAL A 413 23.65 -11.10 -13.87
N LEU A 414 22.66 -10.23 -13.64
CA LEU A 414 22.66 -8.87 -14.17
C LEU A 414 23.67 -8.03 -13.37
N LEU A 415 24.78 -7.63 -14.00
CA LEU A 415 25.84 -6.83 -13.38
C LEU A 415 25.43 -5.35 -13.31
N SER A 416 24.98 -4.81 -14.45
CA SER A 416 24.61 -3.40 -14.60
C SER A 416 23.71 -3.17 -15.82
N VAL A 417 23.14 -1.98 -15.91
CA VAL A 417 22.33 -1.50 -17.04
C VAL A 417 23.02 -0.27 -17.63
N PHE A 418 23.29 -0.27 -18.93
CA PHE A 418 23.69 0.92 -19.67
C PHE A 418 22.44 1.62 -20.22
N ILE A 419 22.26 2.89 -19.85
CA ILE A 419 21.17 3.74 -20.32
C ILE A 419 21.78 4.82 -21.23
N PRO A 420 21.47 4.86 -22.53
CA PRO A 420 22.05 5.83 -23.46
C PRO A 420 21.54 7.25 -23.20
N PHE A 421 22.34 8.23 -23.60
CA PHE A 421 21.88 9.60 -23.82
C PHE A 421 21.05 9.68 -25.09
N THR A 422 20.10 10.63 -25.14
CA THR A 422 19.29 10.87 -26.34
C THR A 422 19.97 11.83 -27.34
N GLU A 423 19.71 11.62 -28.62
CA GLU A 423 20.16 12.51 -29.71
C GLU A 423 19.34 13.82 -29.78
N LYS A 424 19.77 14.79 -30.60
CA LYS A 424 19.10 16.11 -30.74
C LYS A 424 17.62 15.96 -31.12
N GLU A 425 17.37 15.31 -32.26
CA GLU A 425 16.05 15.06 -32.86
C GLU A 425 15.40 13.75 -32.37
N GLU A 426 15.91 13.17 -31.29
CA GLU A 426 15.32 11.99 -30.64
C GLU A 426 14.58 12.39 -29.37
N PHE A 427 13.35 11.92 -29.17
CA PHE A 427 12.48 12.29 -28.06
C PHE A 427 11.97 11.04 -27.35
N VAL A 428 11.93 11.08 -26.02
CA VAL A 428 11.48 9.98 -25.15
C VAL A 428 10.48 10.54 -24.13
N SER A 429 9.36 9.85 -23.94
CA SER A 429 8.35 10.16 -22.92
C SER A 429 7.89 8.91 -22.19
N ALA A 430 7.43 9.08 -20.96
CA ALA A 430 6.77 8.05 -20.16
C ALA A 430 5.33 8.44 -19.85
N PHE A 431 4.44 7.46 -19.76
CA PHE A 431 3.05 7.66 -19.37
C PHE A 431 2.60 6.57 -18.39
N ARG A 432 1.68 6.92 -17.50
CA ARG A 432 1.24 6.04 -16.41
C ARG A 432 -0.14 6.44 -15.93
N GLN A 433 -1.03 5.46 -15.80
CA GLN A 433 -2.38 5.64 -15.26
C GLN A 433 -2.65 4.61 -14.16
N ALA A 434 -3.21 5.05 -13.03
CA ALA A 434 -3.42 4.22 -11.83
C ALA A 434 -4.63 4.71 -11.02
N GLN A 435 -5.14 3.89 -10.09
CA GLN A 435 -6.25 4.26 -9.19
C GLN A 435 -5.89 5.38 -8.20
N ARG A 436 -4.61 5.69 -8.02
CA ARG A 436 -4.09 6.88 -7.33
C ARG A 436 -2.75 7.29 -7.90
N GLU A 437 -2.43 8.59 -7.82
CA GLU A 437 -1.22 9.21 -8.35
C GLU A 437 0.05 8.42 -7.98
N ARG A 438 0.29 8.23 -6.68
CA ARG A 438 1.50 7.61 -6.12
C ARG A 438 1.21 6.35 -5.33
N ASN A 439 2.24 5.52 -5.12
CA ASN A 439 2.16 4.32 -4.27
C ASN A 439 1.04 3.36 -4.69
N ALA A 440 0.93 3.10 -6.00
CA ALA A 440 0.04 2.08 -6.59
C ALA A 440 0.77 1.40 -7.75
N TYR A 441 0.23 0.29 -8.25
CA TYR A 441 0.60 -0.23 -9.57
C TYR A 441 -0.14 0.53 -10.68
N ALA A 442 0.39 0.47 -11.90
CA ALA A 442 -0.29 1.01 -13.07
C ALA A 442 -1.40 0.07 -13.57
N ILE A 443 -2.49 0.66 -14.06
CA ILE A 443 -3.54 -0.03 -14.86
C ILE A 443 -3.00 -0.23 -16.29
N VAL A 444 -2.43 0.86 -16.84
CA VAL A 444 -1.63 0.89 -18.06
C VAL A 444 -0.50 1.89 -17.85
N ASN A 445 0.68 1.59 -18.37
CA ASN A 445 1.78 2.53 -18.51
C ASN A 445 2.44 2.35 -19.90
N ALA A 446 3.28 3.31 -20.30
CA ALA A 446 3.98 3.28 -21.56
C ALA A 446 5.36 3.96 -21.49
N GLY A 447 6.26 3.49 -22.33
CA GLY A 447 7.48 4.19 -22.72
C GLY A 447 7.48 4.34 -24.23
N MET A 448 7.72 5.54 -24.73
CA MET A 448 7.68 5.85 -26.16
C MET A 448 8.91 6.66 -26.57
N ARG A 449 9.51 6.29 -27.70
CA ARG A 449 10.65 6.97 -28.32
C ARG A 449 10.36 7.22 -29.80
N VAL A 450 10.79 8.37 -30.30
CA VAL A 450 10.84 8.67 -31.75
C VAL A 450 12.12 9.45 -32.05
N ARG A 451 12.73 9.18 -33.20
CA ARG A 451 13.83 9.98 -33.76
C ARG A 451 13.51 10.40 -35.19
N PHE A 452 13.80 11.67 -35.50
CA PHE A 452 13.63 12.25 -36.83
C PHE A 452 14.96 12.45 -37.55
N GLY A 453 14.91 12.55 -38.87
CA GLY A 453 16.07 12.97 -39.67
C GLY A 453 16.40 14.44 -39.43
N GLU A 454 17.69 14.80 -39.40
CA GLU A 454 18.17 16.14 -39.04
C GLU A 454 17.47 17.25 -39.85
N GLY A 455 16.81 18.18 -39.15
CA GLY A 455 16.03 19.28 -39.75
C GLY A 455 14.67 18.90 -40.36
N THR A 456 14.29 17.61 -40.38
CA THR A 456 13.03 17.11 -40.98
C THR A 456 12.08 16.58 -39.93
N ASP A 457 10.77 16.50 -40.21
CA ASP A 457 9.79 15.80 -39.36
C ASP A 457 9.42 14.40 -39.85
N MET A 458 10.24 13.83 -40.74
CA MET A 458 10.18 12.43 -41.15
C MET A 458 10.76 11.53 -40.05
N ILE A 459 9.97 10.54 -39.61
CA ILE A 459 10.38 9.53 -38.62
C ILE A 459 11.47 8.65 -39.26
N GLN A 460 12.65 8.61 -38.66
CA GLN A 460 13.69 7.65 -39.03
C GLN A 460 13.59 6.34 -38.23
N ASP A 461 13.12 6.42 -36.99
CA ASP A 461 13.23 5.36 -36.01
C ASP A 461 12.23 5.61 -34.85
N MET A 462 11.63 4.54 -34.32
CA MET A 462 10.52 4.64 -33.35
C MET A 462 10.39 3.37 -32.51
N ASP A 463 10.11 3.53 -31.22
CA ASP A 463 9.80 2.43 -30.29
C ASP A 463 8.59 2.78 -29.42
N ILE A 464 7.64 1.86 -29.30
CA ILE A 464 6.43 1.99 -28.48
C ILE A 464 6.30 0.74 -27.61
N PHE A 465 6.37 0.90 -26.29
CA PHE A 465 6.21 -0.18 -25.32
C PHE A 465 5.10 0.14 -24.30
N TYR A 466 4.32 -0.88 -23.92
CA TYR A 466 3.20 -0.78 -22.99
C TYR A 466 3.30 -1.82 -21.86
N GLY A 467 2.90 -1.44 -20.65
CA GLY A 467 2.68 -2.33 -19.51
C GLY A 467 1.24 -2.27 -18.98
N GLY A 468 0.88 -3.25 -18.15
CA GLY A 468 -0.48 -3.45 -17.61
C GLY A 468 -1.48 -4.13 -18.56
N ILE A 469 -1.05 -4.42 -19.80
CA ILE A 469 -1.88 -4.99 -20.87
C ILE A 469 -1.67 -6.50 -21.03
N GLY A 470 -0.42 -6.95 -21.20
CA GLY A 470 -0.05 -8.37 -21.33
C GLY A 470 0.39 -9.01 -20.01
N SER A 471 0.91 -10.24 -20.09
CA SER A 471 1.61 -10.93 -18.99
C SER A 471 2.97 -10.30 -18.66
N THR A 472 3.59 -9.65 -19.64
CA THR A 472 4.85 -8.90 -19.55
C THR A 472 4.73 -7.54 -20.25
N THR A 473 5.81 -6.77 -20.35
CA THR A 473 5.86 -5.53 -21.14
C THR A 473 5.75 -5.85 -22.64
N LEU A 474 4.73 -5.31 -23.30
CA LEU A 474 4.47 -5.49 -24.73
C LEU A 474 5.17 -4.41 -25.56
N SER A 475 5.43 -4.72 -26.83
CA SER A 475 6.02 -3.82 -27.82
C SER A 475 5.09 -3.74 -29.04
N ALA A 476 4.67 -2.53 -29.41
CA ALA A 476 3.89 -2.28 -30.63
C ALA A 476 4.86 -2.12 -31.82
N LYS A 477 5.58 -3.20 -32.14
CA LYS A 477 6.67 -3.20 -33.12
C LYS A 477 6.15 -3.01 -34.53
N ASN A 478 5.04 -3.66 -34.90
CA ASN A 478 4.50 -3.59 -36.25
C ASN A 478 3.98 -2.17 -36.53
N THR A 479 3.32 -1.57 -35.54
CA THR A 479 2.93 -0.15 -35.53
C THR A 479 4.15 0.74 -35.71
N SER A 480 5.17 0.60 -34.86
CA SER A 480 6.38 1.44 -34.92
C SER A 480 7.10 1.33 -36.28
N GLN A 481 7.19 0.11 -36.83
CA GLN A 481 7.82 -0.17 -38.13
C GLN A 481 7.07 0.44 -39.32
N ALA A 482 5.73 0.50 -39.26
CA ALA A 482 4.89 1.06 -40.32
C ALA A 482 4.85 2.61 -40.34
N LEU A 483 5.29 3.25 -39.25
CA LEU A 483 5.37 4.71 -39.13
C LEU A 483 6.74 5.28 -39.56
N ILE A 484 7.79 4.46 -39.68
CA ILE A 484 9.08 4.89 -40.23
C ILE A 484 8.89 5.40 -41.67
N GLY A 485 9.47 6.56 -41.97
CA GLY A 485 9.28 7.28 -43.24
C GLY A 485 8.04 8.18 -43.30
N ARG A 486 7.13 8.15 -42.31
CA ARG A 486 6.00 9.09 -42.21
C ARG A 486 6.43 10.44 -41.61
N HIS A 487 5.70 11.50 -41.93
CA HIS A 487 5.85 12.82 -41.30
C HIS A 487 5.04 12.91 -39.99
N TRP A 488 5.49 13.71 -39.02
CA TRP A 488 4.81 13.88 -37.72
C TRP A 488 3.57 14.79 -37.80
N ASN A 489 2.48 14.30 -38.40
CA ASN A 489 1.24 15.04 -38.68
C ASN A 489 -0.04 14.31 -38.19
N GLU A 490 -1.22 14.91 -38.42
CA GLU A 490 -2.51 14.33 -38.02
C GLU A 490 -2.84 12.99 -38.73
N GLU A 491 -2.43 12.82 -39.98
CA GLU A 491 -2.61 11.55 -40.73
C GLU A 491 -1.82 10.41 -40.07
N MET A 492 -0.55 10.66 -39.74
CA MET A 492 0.32 9.72 -39.02
C MET A 492 -0.26 9.38 -37.64
N LEU A 493 -0.79 10.38 -36.91
CA LEU A 493 -1.47 10.16 -35.63
C LEU A 493 -2.70 9.24 -35.76
N GLN A 494 -3.55 9.46 -36.76
CA GLN A 494 -4.74 8.62 -36.99
C GLN A 494 -4.34 7.17 -37.33
N GLU A 495 -3.38 7.00 -38.24
CA GLU A 495 -2.89 5.68 -38.65
C GLU A 495 -2.17 4.94 -37.51
N ALA A 496 -1.36 5.65 -36.72
CA ALA A 496 -0.70 5.09 -35.53
C ALA A 496 -1.71 4.60 -34.48
N CYS A 497 -2.77 5.37 -34.22
CA CYS A 497 -3.85 4.97 -33.31
C CYS A 497 -4.62 3.75 -33.83
N ARG A 498 -4.87 3.66 -35.15
CA ARG A 498 -5.51 2.49 -35.78
C ARG A 498 -4.64 1.23 -35.62
N LEU A 499 -3.38 1.31 -36.07
CA LEU A 499 -2.42 0.20 -36.01
C LEU A 499 -2.17 -0.28 -34.57
N ALA A 500 -2.04 0.64 -33.60
CA ALA A 500 -1.85 0.29 -32.20
C ALA A 500 -3.06 -0.47 -31.61
N LEU A 501 -4.29 -0.17 -32.03
CA LEU A 501 -5.51 -0.86 -31.58
C LEU A 501 -5.70 -2.24 -32.24
N GLU A 502 -5.11 -2.46 -33.42
CA GLU A 502 -5.07 -3.73 -34.14
C GLU A 502 -3.96 -4.66 -33.60
N GLU A 503 -2.75 -4.13 -33.36
CA GLU A 503 -1.62 -4.88 -32.81
C GLU A 503 -1.81 -5.21 -31.32
N ILE A 504 -2.30 -4.26 -30.51
CA ILE A 504 -2.50 -4.44 -29.06
C ILE A 504 -3.94 -4.88 -28.78
N SER A 505 -4.21 -6.14 -29.14
CA SER A 505 -5.47 -6.82 -28.78
C SER A 505 -5.54 -7.14 -27.29
N ILE A 506 -6.72 -6.97 -26.68
CA ILE A 506 -7.00 -7.28 -25.27
C ILE A 506 -8.30 -8.07 -25.24
N THR A 507 -8.29 -9.29 -24.68
CA THR A 507 -9.49 -10.13 -24.62
C THR A 507 -10.50 -9.59 -23.59
N PRO A 508 -11.82 -9.81 -23.78
CA PRO A 508 -12.83 -9.46 -22.78
C PRO A 508 -12.59 -10.11 -21.40
N SER A 509 -11.93 -11.26 -21.38
CA SER A 509 -11.54 -12.04 -20.19
C SER A 509 -10.16 -11.68 -19.62
N ALA A 510 -9.49 -10.61 -20.10
CA ALA A 510 -8.12 -10.29 -19.70
C ALA A 510 -7.99 -9.98 -18.19
N PRO A 511 -6.94 -10.51 -17.50
CA PRO A 511 -6.72 -10.26 -16.09
C PRO A 511 -6.68 -8.78 -15.70
N GLY A 512 -7.32 -8.48 -14.56
CA GLY A 512 -7.52 -7.11 -14.07
C GLY A 512 -8.65 -6.34 -14.75
N GLY A 513 -9.29 -6.90 -15.79
CA GLY A 513 -10.45 -6.30 -16.46
C GLY A 513 -10.16 -4.92 -17.05
N MET A 514 -11.16 -4.02 -16.96
CA MET A 514 -11.09 -2.64 -17.49
C MET A 514 -10.70 -2.57 -18.98
N VAL A 515 -11.11 -3.58 -19.77
CA VAL A 515 -10.59 -3.85 -21.13
C VAL A 515 -10.72 -2.66 -22.07
N GLU A 516 -11.90 -2.03 -22.14
CA GLU A 516 -12.14 -0.84 -22.96
C GLU A 516 -11.27 0.33 -22.52
N TYR A 517 -11.22 0.63 -21.22
CA TYR A 517 -10.38 1.67 -20.65
C TYR A 517 -8.89 1.44 -20.93
N LYS A 518 -8.40 0.19 -20.84
CA LYS A 518 -7.03 -0.18 -21.22
C LYS A 518 -6.76 0.10 -22.71
N ARG A 519 -7.71 -0.22 -23.60
CA ARG A 519 -7.62 0.10 -25.04
C ARG A 519 -7.67 1.60 -25.31
N THR A 520 -8.47 2.38 -24.58
CA THR A 520 -8.47 3.85 -24.68
C THR A 520 -7.15 4.44 -24.21
N MET A 521 -6.49 3.88 -23.18
CA MET A 521 -5.22 4.40 -22.67
C MET A 521 -4.04 4.24 -23.65
N THR A 522 -4.00 3.21 -24.52
CA THR A 522 -2.90 3.06 -25.49
C THR A 522 -2.85 4.24 -26.46
N ILE A 523 -3.98 4.56 -27.08
CA ILE A 523 -4.14 5.71 -28.00
C ILE A 523 -4.06 7.05 -27.26
N SER A 524 -4.56 7.15 -26.02
CA SER A 524 -4.48 8.39 -25.23
C SER A 524 -3.04 8.75 -24.86
N PHE A 525 -2.20 7.77 -24.54
CA PHE A 525 -0.78 7.98 -24.29
C PHE A 525 -0.04 8.33 -25.60
N PHE A 526 -0.36 7.67 -26.71
CA PHE A 526 0.22 8.01 -28.01
C PHE A 526 -0.14 9.45 -28.44
N PHE A 527 -1.39 9.87 -28.24
CA PHE A 527 -1.83 11.24 -28.49
C PHE A 527 -1.07 12.26 -27.62
N LYS A 528 -0.88 11.99 -26.32
CA LYS A 528 -0.06 12.85 -25.46
C LYS A 528 1.41 12.89 -25.92
N PHE A 529 1.97 11.77 -26.39
CA PHE A 529 3.32 11.73 -26.96
C PHE A 529 3.43 12.59 -28.22
N PHE A 530 2.48 12.46 -29.14
CA PHE A 530 2.38 13.28 -30.35
C PHE A 530 2.40 14.78 -30.05
N LEU A 531 1.56 15.23 -29.10
CA LEU A 531 1.51 16.63 -28.66
C LEU A 531 2.80 17.09 -27.96
N GLN A 532 3.38 16.26 -27.07
CA GLN A 532 4.64 16.59 -26.39
C GLN A 532 5.80 16.74 -27.38
N VAL A 533 5.87 15.89 -28.40
CA VAL A 533 6.91 15.97 -29.44
C VAL A 533 6.69 17.19 -30.33
N LEU A 534 5.46 17.55 -30.70
CA LEU A 534 5.18 18.80 -31.42
C LEU A 534 5.64 20.03 -30.63
N GLN A 535 5.28 20.12 -29.35
CA GLN A 535 5.66 21.24 -28.48
C GLN A 535 7.19 21.36 -28.34
N ASN A 536 7.89 20.27 -28.06
CA ASN A 536 9.35 20.27 -27.87
C ASN A 536 10.13 20.60 -29.15
N ARG A 537 9.48 20.63 -30.32
CA ARG A 537 10.08 21.01 -31.61
C ARG A 537 9.75 22.44 -32.03
N ASN A 538 9.14 23.24 -31.13
CA ASN A 538 8.77 24.65 -31.34
C ASN A 538 7.89 24.91 -32.58
N LYS A 539 7.23 23.89 -33.13
CA LYS A 539 6.17 24.08 -34.11
C LYS A 539 4.92 24.57 -33.38
N THR A 540 4.27 25.61 -33.90
CA THR A 540 2.90 25.96 -33.48
C THR A 540 2.03 24.72 -33.60
N VAL A 541 1.22 24.41 -32.58
CA VAL A 541 0.35 23.23 -32.54
C VAL A 541 -0.88 23.47 -33.43
N THR A 542 -0.66 23.64 -34.73
CA THR A 542 -1.67 23.97 -35.74
C THR A 542 -2.51 22.74 -36.08
N LEU A 543 -3.28 22.27 -35.10
CA LEU A 543 -4.24 21.18 -35.24
C LEU A 543 -5.60 21.72 -35.70
N SER A 544 -6.41 20.82 -36.27
CA SER A 544 -7.78 21.04 -36.76
C SER A 544 -8.80 21.32 -35.65
N GLY A 545 -8.54 22.39 -34.87
CA GLY A 545 -9.37 22.86 -33.75
C GLY A 545 -8.80 24.08 -33.01
N GLY A 546 -7.51 24.40 -33.19
CA GLY A 546 -6.85 25.54 -32.54
C GLY A 546 -5.80 25.13 -31.51
N ALA A 547 -4.66 25.82 -31.52
CA ALA A 547 -3.45 25.38 -30.83
C ALA A 547 -3.51 25.40 -29.30
N THR A 548 -4.30 26.30 -28.72
CA THR A 548 -4.24 26.65 -27.30
C THR A 548 -4.95 25.65 -26.37
N GLU A 549 -6.01 24.99 -26.83
CA GLU A 549 -6.83 24.11 -25.97
C GLU A 549 -6.08 22.82 -25.62
N TYR A 550 -5.40 22.22 -26.60
CA TYR A 550 -4.63 20.98 -26.44
C TYR A 550 -3.41 21.11 -25.52
N LEU A 551 -2.88 22.32 -25.29
CA LEU A 551 -1.76 22.56 -24.36
C LEU A 551 -2.08 22.17 -22.91
N SER A 552 -3.37 22.06 -22.56
CA SER A 552 -3.82 21.50 -21.28
C SER A 552 -3.42 20.02 -21.10
N SER A 553 -3.43 19.23 -22.19
CA SER A 553 -3.26 17.77 -22.14
C SER A 553 -1.83 17.31 -21.89
N ILE A 554 -0.85 18.19 -22.14
CA ILE A 554 0.59 17.90 -22.01
C ILE A 554 1.25 18.49 -20.77
N LYS A 555 0.50 19.24 -19.94
CA LYS A 555 0.95 19.62 -18.60
C LYS A 555 1.07 18.38 -17.71
N ASP A 556 2.17 18.30 -16.96
CA ASP A 556 2.27 17.36 -15.84
C ASP A 556 1.26 17.74 -14.73
N PHE A 557 0.84 16.75 -13.95
CA PHE A 557 0.03 16.98 -12.76
C PHE A 557 0.93 17.32 -11.57
N ASP A 558 1.23 18.60 -11.38
CA ASP A 558 1.94 19.07 -10.19
C ASP A 558 1.02 19.03 -8.96
N THR A 559 1.44 18.30 -7.92
CA THR A 559 0.72 18.23 -6.65
C THR A 559 0.84 19.56 -5.91
N GLU A 560 -0.15 20.47 -6.04
CA GLU A 560 -0.17 21.72 -5.29
C GLU A 560 0.01 21.49 -3.78
N ILE A 561 0.81 22.35 -3.13
CA ILE A 561 1.03 22.29 -1.68
C ILE A 561 -0.29 22.62 -0.97
N PRO A 562 -0.85 21.70 -0.14
CA PRO A 562 -2.14 21.95 0.50
C PRO A 562 -2.12 23.18 1.43
N LYS A 563 -2.86 24.21 1.02
CA LYS A 563 -3.27 25.34 1.84
C LYS A 563 -4.43 24.89 2.75
N THR A 564 -4.36 25.19 4.03
CA THR A 564 -5.26 24.63 5.04
C THR A 564 -5.65 25.69 6.05
N LEU A 565 -6.94 25.84 6.30
CA LEU A 565 -7.50 26.67 7.36
C LEU A 565 -8.42 25.80 8.23
N GLN A 566 -8.50 26.08 9.52
CA GLN A 566 -9.49 25.48 10.43
C GLN A 566 -10.03 26.60 11.31
N ILE A 567 -11.33 26.84 11.24
CA ILE A 567 -12.01 27.84 12.03
C ILE A 567 -12.84 27.10 13.09
N PHE A 568 -12.70 27.51 14.34
CA PHE A 568 -13.54 27.09 15.45
C PHE A 568 -13.78 28.28 16.40
N GLN A 569 -14.83 28.20 17.19
CA GLN A 569 -15.17 29.23 18.16
C GLN A 569 -14.19 29.18 19.34
N GLU A 570 -13.65 30.34 19.74
CA GLU A 570 -12.88 30.46 20.98
C GLU A 570 -13.83 30.41 22.20
N ILE A 571 -13.32 29.91 23.32
CA ILE A 571 -14.07 29.77 24.58
C ILE A 571 -14.48 31.13 25.18
N ASP A 572 -15.40 31.11 26.16
CA ASP A 572 -15.63 32.29 27.00
C ASP A 572 -14.36 32.60 27.82
N THR A 573 -13.90 33.86 27.73
CA THR A 573 -12.88 34.49 28.58
C THR A 573 -12.99 34.20 30.08
N LYS A 574 -14.20 33.93 30.59
CA LYS A 574 -14.49 33.60 32.00
C LYS A 574 -14.26 32.12 32.34
N GLN A 575 -14.13 31.24 31.35
CA GLN A 575 -13.98 29.81 31.57
C GLN A 575 -12.60 29.50 32.19
N PRO A 576 -12.53 28.86 33.37
CA PRO A 576 -11.27 28.60 34.06
C PRO A 576 -10.27 27.82 33.21
N ALA A 577 -8.97 28.14 33.31
CA ALA A 577 -7.89 27.45 32.59
C ALA A 577 -7.84 25.93 32.84
N ARG A 578 -8.37 25.47 33.98
CA ARG A 578 -8.49 24.05 34.36
C ARG A 578 -9.66 23.30 33.72
N ASP A 579 -10.60 24.01 33.11
CA ASP A 579 -11.75 23.41 32.42
C ASP A 579 -11.37 23.16 30.95
N PRO A 580 -11.34 21.90 30.47
CA PRO A 580 -10.93 21.55 29.12
C PRO A 580 -12.06 21.67 28.07
N VAL A 581 -13.31 21.88 28.47
CA VAL A 581 -14.46 21.81 27.54
C VAL A 581 -14.34 22.93 26.49
N GLY A 582 -14.41 22.57 25.21
CA GLY A 582 -14.26 23.51 24.08
C GLY A 582 -12.81 23.81 23.68
N ARG A 583 -11.81 23.53 24.53
CA ARG A 583 -10.39 23.76 24.21
C ARG A 583 -9.84 22.69 23.26
N PRO A 584 -8.85 23.01 22.39
CA PRO A 584 -8.21 22.06 21.48
C PRO A 584 -7.20 21.13 22.20
N ILE A 585 -7.67 20.37 23.20
CA ILE A 585 -6.83 19.49 24.01
C ILE A 585 -6.30 18.31 23.17
N VAL A 586 -4.98 18.12 23.19
CA VAL A 586 -4.29 17.01 22.51
C VAL A 586 -4.79 15.67 23.04
N HIS A 587 -5.05 14.71 22.14
CA HIS A 587 -5.48 13.36 22.48
C HIS A 587 -4.57 12.73 23.56
N LEU A 588 -5.15 12.21 24.65
CA LEU A 588 -4.41 11.79 25.86
C LEU A 588 -3.41 10.63 25.63
N SER A 589 -3.54 9.87 24.54
CA SER A 589 -2.54 8.88 24.12
C SER A 589 -1.65 9.36 22.96
N GLY A 590 -1.82 10.58 22.43
CA GLY A 590 -1.13 11.09 21.24
C GLY A 590 0.38 10.96 21.28
N ILE A 591 0.99 11.34 22.41
CA ILE A 591 2.43 11.18 22.66
C ILE A 591 2.81 9.68 22.63
N LYS A 592 2.11 8.85 23.41
CA LYS A 592 2.35 7.39 23.49
C LYS A 592 2.15 6.67 22.16
N GLN A 593 1.31 7.22 21.28
CA GLN A 593 1.10 6.72 19.92
C GLN A 593 2.26 7.10 18.99
N ALA A 594 2.85 8.29 19.16
CA ALA A 594 4.04 8.69 18.41
C ALA A 594 5.30 7.92 18.85
N THR A 595 5.48 7.71 20.15
CA THR A 595 6.63 6.99 20.75
C THR A 595 6.54 5.46 20.68
N GLY A 596 5.39 4.92 20.27
CA GLY A 596 5.16 3.47 20.20
C GLY A 596 4.67 2.82 21.51
N GLU A 597 4.77 3.51 22.65
CA GLU A 597 4.34 3.07 24.00
C GLU A 597 2.82 2.80 24.13
N ALA A 598 2.01 3.17 23.13
CA ALA A 598 0.62 2.80 23.04
C ALA A 598 0.47 1.30 22.70
N VAL A 599 0.27 0.47 23.72
CA VAL A 599 -0.04 -0.96 23.62
C VAL A 599 -1.41 -1.19 22.98
N TYR A 600 -1.43 -1.78 21.79
CA TYR A 600 -2.59 -2.41 21.13
C TYR A 600 -2.61 -3.91 21.46
N VAL A 601 -3.55 -4.70 20.92
CA VAL A 601 -3.76 -6.07 21.42
C VAL A 601 -2.57 -6.99 21.13
N ASP A 602 -2.03 -6.99 19.90
CA ASP A 602 -0.82 -7.78 19.60
C ASP A 602 0.47 -7.20 20.22
N ASP A 603 0.44 -5.98 20.76
CA ASP A 603 1.58 -5.43 21.51
C ASP A 603 1.64 -5.95 22.95
N MET A 604 0.61 -6.65 23.41
CA MET A 604 0.64 -7.29 24.73
C MET A 604 1.75 -8.35 24.76
N PRO A 605 2.54 -8.40 25.85
CA PRO A 605 3.52 -9.48 26.09
C PRO A 605 2.90 -10.87 25.90
N PRO A 606 3.72 -11.91 25.64
CA PRO A 606 3.20 -13.24 25.52
C PRO A 606 2.62 -13.70 26.85
N VAL A 607 1.55 -14.50 26.81
CA VAL A 607 1.09 -15.24 27.99
C VAL A 607 1.94 -16.51 28.10
N ASP A 608 2.14 -17.05 29.31
CA ASP A 608 2.82 -18.35 29.42
C ASP A 608 2.07 -19.43 28.63
N GLN A 609 2.84 -20.26 27.93
CA GLN A 609 2.33 -21.33 27.06
C GLN A 609 1.28 -20.87 26.02
N GLU A 610 1.26 -19.58 25.64
CA GLU A 610 0.38 -19.06 24.58
C GLU A 610 0.57 -19.81 23.24
N LEU A 611 -0.53 -20.00 22.52
CA LEU A 611 -0.60 -20.59 21.19
C LEU A 611 -1.21 -19.59 20.21
N PHE A 612 -1.03 -19.84 18.92
CA PHE A 612 -1.55 -19.02 17.83
C PHE A 612 -2.56 -19.82 17.00
N ILE A 613 -3.61 -19.16 16.54
CA ILE A 613 -4.66 -19.75 15.71
C ILE A 613 -4.68 -19.12 14.30
N ALA A 614 -4.91 -19.95 13.29
CA ALA A 614 -5.12 -19.57 11.89
C ALA A 614 -6.32 -20.33 11.31
N PHE A 615 -6.96 -19.79 10.27
CA PHE A 615 -8.23 -20.32 9.75
C PHE A 615 -8.07 -20.99 8.38
N ALA A 616 -8.70 -22.14 8.20
CA ALA A 616 -8.99 -22.67 6.88
C ALA A 616 -10.42 -22.23 6.49
N THR A 617 -10.51 -21.45 5.42
CA THR A 617 -11.77 -20.85 4.96
C THR A 617 -12.22 -21.43 3.63
N SER A 618 -13.52 -21.35 3.34
CA SER A 618 -14.10 -21.72 2.07
C SER A 618 -13.40 -21.02 0.89
N THR A 619 -13.08 -21.81 -0.14
CA THR A 619 -12.64 -21.31 -1.45
C THR A 619 -13.78 -21.26 -2.48
N ARG A 620 -15.01 -21.65 -2.09
CA ARG A 620 -16.20 -21.69 -2.95
C ARG A 620 -17.30 -20.73 -2.46
N ALA A 621 -18.05 -20.16 -3.40
CA ALA A 621 -19.13 -19.23 -3.07
C ALA A 621 -20.35 -19.96 -2.48
N HIS A 622 -20.75 -21.08 -3.08
CA HIS A 622 -21.87 -21.89 -2.59
C HIS A 622 -21.57 -23.36 -2.88
N ALA A 623 -21.40 -24.19 -1.85
CA ALA A 623 -21.01 -25.59 -2.02
C ALA A 623 -21.37 -26.47 -0.81
N LYS A 624 -21.51 -27.78 -1.04
CA LYS A 624 -21.40 -28.79 0.03
C LYS A 624 -19.93 -29.10 0.28
N ILE A 625 -19.60 -29.42 1.53
CA ILE A 625 -18.31 -29.98 1.92
C ILE A 625 -18.43 -31.50 1.79
N LEU A 626 -17.63 -32.11 0.90
CA LEU A 626 -17.60 -33.56 0.71
C LEU A 626 -16.62 -34.25 1.67
N SER A 627 -15.48 -33.60 1.94
CA SER A 627 -14.49 -34.06 2.93
C SER A 627 -13.54 -32.93 3.33
N ILE A 628 -12.95 -33.08 4.51
CA ILE A 628 -11.88 -32.23 5.06
C ILE A 628 -10.75 -33.17 5.49
N ASP A 629 -9.66 -33.17 4.74
CA ASP A 629 -8.41 -33.87 5.08
C ASP A 629 -7.45 -32.90 5.78
N GLU A 630 -7.00 -33.34 6.95
CA GLU A 630 -6.15 -32.60 7.89
C GLU A 630 -4.77 -33.27 8.07
N THR A 631 -4.49 -34.35 7.33
CA THR A 631 -3.32 -35.22 7.52
C THR A 631 -2.00 -34.48 7.33
N GLU A 632 -1.84 -33.71 6.26
CA GLU A 632 -0.60 -32.96 6.01
C GLU A 632 -0.45 -31.73 6.92
N ALA A 633 -1.56 -31.20 7.45
CA ALA A 633 -1.55 -30.09 8.41
C ALA A 633 -1.07 -30.55 9.78
N ARG A 634 -1.54 -31.71 10.28
CA ARG A 634 -1.06 -32.33 11.53
C ARG A 634 0.41 -32.75 11.51
N GLN A 635 1.04 -32.79 10.33
CA GLN A 635 2.48 -33.05 10.15
C GLN A 635 3.36 -31.79 10.15
N VAL A 636 2.79 -30.58 10.21
CA VAL A 636 3.57 -29.35 10.33
C VAL A 636 4.12 -29.24 11.76
N PRO A 637 5.42 -28.93 11.95
CA PRO A 637 6.00 -28.73 13.28
C PRO A 637 5.19 -27.73 14.12
N GLY A 638 5.14 -27.97 15.43
CA GLY A 638 4.50 -27.05 16.38
C GLY A 638 2.97 -26.99 16.36
N VAL A 639 2.29 -27.67 15.43
CA VAL A 639 0.82 -27.83 15.45
C VAL A 639 0.41 -28.64 16.68
N VAL A 640 -0.51 -28.07 17.46
CA VAL A 640 -1.06 -28.68 18.67
C VAL A 640 -2.37 -29.39 18.38
N ASP A 641 -3.30 -28.71 17.69
CA ASP A 641 -4.56 -29.32 17.27
C ASP A 641 -5.26 -28.54 16.14
N ILE A 642 -6.35 -29.10 15.64
CA ILE A 642 -7.24 -28.55 14.63
C ILE A 642 -8.67 -28.60 15.17
N ILE A 643 -9.34 -27.45 15.15
CA ILE A 643 -10.64 -27.18 15.79
C ILE A 643 -11.73 -27.13 14.71
N ARG A 644 -12.80 -27.89 14.92
CA ARG A 644 -13.95 -28.07 14.00
C ARG A 644 -15.28 -27.90 14.75
N ALA A 645 -16.42 -27.97 14.04
CA ALA A 645 -17.74 -27.80 14.67
C ALA A 645 -17.99 -28.80 15.82
N LYS A 646 -17.60 -30.06 15.63
CA LYS A 646 -17.63 -31.11 16.67
C LYS A 646 -16.88 -30.78 17.98
N ASP A 647 -15.98 -29.80 17.97
CA ASP A 647 -15.22 -29.38 19.15
C ASP A 647 -15.90 -28.23 19.92
N VAL A 648 -16.98 -27.66 19.40
CA VAL A 648 -17.75 -26.58 20.04
C VAL A 648 -18.68 -27.19 21.09
N PRO A 649 -18.49 -26.92 22.40
CA PRO A 649 -19.28 -27.57 23.46
C PRO A 649 -20.68 -26.96 23.66
N GLY A 650 -20.91 -25.74 23.17
CA GLY A 650 -22.20 -25.05 23.16
C GLY A 650 -22.78 -24.89 21.76
N LYS A 651 -23.23 -23.68 21.43
CA LYS A 651 -23.85 -23.35 20.13
C LYS A 651 -22.77 -23.17 19.06
N ASN A 652 -22.76 -23.95 17.97
CA ASN A 652 -21.87 -23.73 16.81
C ASN A 652 -22.31 -22.53 15.92
N ALA A 653 -22.67 -21.40 16.52
CA ALA A 653 -23.06 -20.19 15.80
C ALA A 653 -22.81 -18.93 16.64
N VAL A 654 -22.51 -17.82 15.96
CA VAL A 654 -22.43 -16.48 16.55
C VAL A 654 -23.63 -15.66 16.08
N ASP A 655 -24.35 -15.07 17.04
CA ASP A 655 -25.64 -14.44 16.76
C ASP A 655 -25.53 -13.25 15.81
N GLY A 656 -26.41 -13.25 14.80
CA GLY A 656 -26.36 -12.29 13.70
C GLY A 656 -25.16 -12.43 12.76
N GLN A 657 -24.33 -13.48 12.89
CA GLN A 657 -23.17 -13.74 12.02
C GLN A 657 -23.18 -15.13 11.36
N GLY A 658 -23.91 -16.10 11.92
CA GLY A 658 -24.07 -17.44 11.33
C GLY A 658 -23.23 -18.52 12.02
N THR A 659 -23.05 -19.65 11.34
CA THR A 659 -22.28 -20.81 11.82
C THR A 659 -20.83 -20.44 12.14
N LEU A 660 -20.28 -20.93 13.25
CA LEU A 660 -18.88 -20.66 13.63
C LEU A 660 -17.89 -21.49 12.80
N PHE A 661 -18.16 -22.79 12.67
CA PHE A 661 -17.41 -23.72 11.83
C PHE A 661 -18.37 -24.49 10.91
N SER A 662 -18.21 -24.38 9.59
CA SER A 662 -18.98 -25.16 8.62
C SER A 662 -18.44 -26.59 8.48
N GLU A 663 -19.31 -27.61 8.56
CA GLU A 663 -18.97 -29.00 8.22
C GLU A 663 -19.83 -29.62 7.11
N GLU A 664 -21.02 -29.08 6.80
CA GLU A 664 -21.92 -29.59 5.74
C GLU A 664 -21.90 -28.71 4.47
N THR A 665 -22.06 -27.39 4.62
CA THR A 665 -22.18 -26.44 3.52
C THR A 665 -21.44 -25.14 3.80
N VAL A 666 -21.09 -24.45 2.71
CA VAL A 666 -20.52 -23.09 2.71
C VAL A 666 -21.39 -22.18 1.86
N GLU A 667 -21.72 -21.00 2.40
CA GLU A 667 -22.54 -19.97 1.77
C GLU A 667 -21.73 -18.79 1.25
N CYS A 668 -20.42 -18.69 1.53
CA CYS A 668 -19.55 -17.71 0.87
C CYS A 668 -18.07 -18.12 0.88
N VAL A 669 -17.28 -17.58 -0.07
CA VAL A 669 -15.81 -17.62 -0.02
C VAL A 669 -15.35 -16.86 1.22
N GLY A 670 -14.44 -17.40 2.02
CA GLY A 670 -14.01 -16.82 3.29
C GLY A 670 -14.76 -17.30 4.54
N GLN A 671 -15.85 -18.08 4.40
CA GLN A 671 -16.50 -18.71 5.55
C GLN A 671 -15.56 -19.69 6.27
N ILE A 672 -15.49 -19.65 7.60
CA ILE A 672 -14.57 -20.48 8.39
C ILE A 672 -15.08 -21.94 8.43
N ILE A 673 -14.20 -22.88 8.09
CA ILE A 673 -14.49 -24.32 8.07
C ILE A 673 -13.84 -24.99 9.28
N CYS A 674 -12.55 -24.74 9.49
CA CYS A 674 -11.83 -25.16 10.69
C CYS A 674 -10.72 -24.16 11.06
N ALA A 675 -10.13 -24.32 12.24
CA ALA A 675 -9.00 -23.50 12.68
C ALA A 675 -7.84 -24.37 13.16
N VAL A 676 -6.61 -24.06 12.74
CA VAL A 676 -5.39 -24.75 13.17
C VAL A 676 -4.72 -23.96 14.29
N VAL A 677 -4.31 -24.67 15.35
CA VAL A 677 -3.67 -24.10 16.54
C VAL A 677 -2.23 -24.62 16.64
N ALA A 678 -1.25 -23.72 16.76
CA ALA A 678 0.16 -24.06 16.83
C ALA A 678 0.95 -23.17 17.81
N ASP A 679 2.16 -23.59 18.17
CA ASP A 679 3.12 -22.86 19.01
C ASP A 679 3.56 -21.49 18.44
N THR A 680 3.51 -21.32 17.11
CA THR A 680 3.80 -20.07 16.42
C THR A 680 2.71 -19.74 15.40
N SER A 681 2.47 -18.46 15.17
CA SER A 681 1.57 -17.99 14.10
C SER A 681 1.95 -18.56 12.74
N ASP A 682 3.25 -18.79 12.54
CA ASP A 682 3.85 -19.07 11.24
C ASP A 682 3.87 -20.58 10.95
N HIS A 683 3.81 -21.43 12.00
CA HIS A 683 3.36 -22.82 11.90
C HIS A 683 1.84 -22.91 11.67
N ALA A 684 1.02 -22.16 12.42
CA ALA A 684 -0.44 -22.18 12.28
C ALA A 684 -0.89 -21.85 10.84
N ARG A 685 -0.36 -20.77 10.24
CA ARG A 685 -0.67 -20.41 8.84
C ARG A 685 -0.13 -21.44 7.83
N ARG A 686 1.09 -21.97 8.02
CA ARG A 686 1.64 -23.06 7.17
C ARG A 686 0.86 -24.38 7.25
N ALA A 687 0.15 -24.62 8.34
CA ALA A 687 -0.70 -25.78 8.50
C ALA A 687 -2.12 -25.55 7.96
N ALA A 688 -2.69 -24.35 8.16
CA ALA A 688 -3.98 -23.98 7.60
C ALA A 688 -4.01 -24.08 6.05
N THR A 689 -2.93 -23.70 5.37
CA THR A 689 -2.81 -23.85 3.90
C THR A 689 -2.64 -25.30 3.41
N LYS A 690 -2.48 -26.27 4.32
CA LYS A 690 -2.42 -27.71 4.02
C LYS A 690 -3.73 -28.46 4.31
N ILE A 691 -4.76 -27.79 4.82
CA ILE A 691 -6.09 -28.39 4.96
C ILE A 691 -6.68 -28.57 3.56
N LYS A 692 -6.92 -29.82 3.16
CA LYS A 692 -7.48 -30.16 1.85
C LYS A 692 -8.98 -30.35 2.00
N ILE A 693 -9.76 -29.61 1.20
CA ILE A 693 -11.23 -29.59 1.31
C ILE A 693 -11.81 -29.91 -0.06
N ALA A 694 -12.62 -30.97 -0.13
CA ALA A 694 -13.36 -31.34 -1.33
C ALA A 694 -14.76 -30.72 -1.30
N TYR A 695 -15.21 -30.21 -2.44
CA TYR A 695 -16.47 -29.47 -2.57
C TYR A 695 -17.33 -30.01 -3.71
N GLU A 696 -18.64 -29.93 -3.54
CA GLU A 696 -19.65 -30.02 -4.61
C GLU A 696 -20.35 -28.66 -4.71
N ASP A 697 -20.15 -27.92 -5.80
CA ASP A 697 -20.75 -26.59 -5.97
C ASP A 697 -22.29 -26.68 -6.02
N ILE A 698 -22.99 -25.74 -5.39
CA ILE A 698 -24.45 -25.68 -5.35
C ILE A 698 -24.94 -24.51 -6.21
N GLU A 699 -25.63 -24.83 -7.30
CA GLU A 699 -26.25 -23.83 -8.18
C GLU A 699 -27.71 -23.52 -7.78
N PRO A 700 -28.17 -22.25 -7.88
CA PRO A 700 -27.41 -21.08 -8.28
C PRO A 700 -26.48 -20.56 -7.18
N ALA A 701 -25.26 -20.15 -7.54
CA ALA A 701 -24.47 -19.23 -6.70
C ALA A 701 -24.99 -17.79 -6.87
N ILE A 702 -25.64 -17.22 -5.86
CA ILE A 702 -26.32 -15.93 -5.93
C ILE A 702 -25.34 -14.80 -5.57
N ILE A 703 -24.66 -14.19 -6.54
CA ILE A 703 -23.57 -13.23 -6.27
C ILE A 703 -24.05 -11.77 -6.27
N THR A 704 -24.82 -11.37 -7.28
CA THR A 704 -25.23 -9.97 -7.49
C THR A 704 -26.56 -9.61 -6.82
N ILE A 705 -26.89 -8.31 -6.77
CA ILE A 705 -28.22 -7.85 -6.33
C ILE A 705 -29.28 -8.32 -7.35
N GLU A 706 -28.91 -8.31 -8.62
CA GLU A 706 -29.70 -8.75 -9.77
C GLU A 706 -30.01 -10.26 -9.69
N ASP A 707 -29.04 -11.10 -9.30
CA ASP A 707 -29.26 -12.52 -8.99
C ASP A 707 -30.21 -12.68 -7.80
N ALA A 708 -30.00 -11.94 -6.71
CA ALA A 708 -30.85 -12.03 -5.53
C ALA A 708 -32.30 -11.62 -5.85
N ILE A 709 -32.51 -10.63 -6.71
CA ILE A 709 -33.84 -10.26 -7.23
C ILE A 709 -34.43 -11.38 -8.10
N LYS A 710 -33.66 -11.93 -9.04
CA LYS A 710 -34.05 -13.01 -9.95
C LYS A 710 -34.49 -14.28 -9.21
N TYR A 711 -33.73 -14.67 -8.17
CA TYR A 711 -33.98 -15.86 -7.36
C TYR A 711 -34.78 -15.59 -6.08
N LYS A 712 -35.25 -14.35 -5.86
CA LYS A 712 -36.04 -13.91 -4.68
C LYS A 712 -35.34 -14.15 -3.32
N SER A 713 -34.01 -14.05 -3.30
CA SER A 713 -33.17 -14.31 -2.13
C SER A 713 -33.01 -13.04 -1.28
N PHE A 714 -33.83 -12.90 -0.24
CA PHE A 714 -33.91 -11.69 0.58
C PHE A 714 -33.92 -12.01 2.09
N TYR A 715 -33.60 -11.00 2.90
CA TYR A 715 -33.91 -10.97 4.33
C TYR A 715 -35.23 -10.22 4.56
N GLU A 716 -36.15 -10.88 5.27
CA GLU A 716 -37.46 -10.32 5.65
C GLU A 716 -37.46 -9.77 7.09
N PRO A 717 -38.40 -8.88 7.46
CA PRO A 717 -39.39 -8.24 6.60
C PRO A 717 -38.81 -7.06 5.80
N PHE A 718 -39.38 -6.81 4.62
CA PHE A 718 -39.06 -5.61 3.83
C PHE A 718 -39.47 -4.34 4.57
N LYS A 719 -38.71 -3.25 4.37
CA LYS A 719 -38.93 -1.98 5.08
C LYS A 719 -39.26 -0.86 4.11
N GLY A 720 -39.98 0.15 4.57
CA GLY A 720 -40.39 1.28 3.72
C GLY A 720 -40.95 2.44 4.53
N ILE A 721 -41.06 3.60 3.88
CA ILE A 721 -41.80 4.76 4.38
C ILE A 721 -42.69 5.28 3.25
N LYS A 722 -43.89 5.72 3.65
CA LYS A 722 -44.83 6.47 2.81
C LYS A 722 -45.21 7.76 3.52
N HIS A 723 -45.36 8.84 2.77
CA HIS A 723 -45.88 10.13 3.23
C HIS A 723 -46.62 10.80 2.06
N GLY A 724 -47.74 11.48 2.30
CA GLY A 724 -48.60 11.98 1.21
C GLY A 724 -49.09 10.87 0.27
N ASN A 725 -49.37 11.22 -0.99
CA ASN A 725 -49.77 10.29 -2.05
C ASN A 725 -48.98 10.55 -3.35
N ALA A 726 -47.93 9.75 -3.56
CA ALA A 726 -47.09 9.83 -4.75
C ALA A 726 -47.85 9.49 -6.05
N GLU A 727 -48.83 8.57 -6.02
CA GLU A 727 -49.53 8.10 -7.22
C GLU A 727 -50.46 9.16 -7.82
N GLU A 728 -51.04 10.04 -7.00
CA GLU A 728 -51.73 11.23 -7.48
C GLU A 728 -50.74 12.31 -7.93
N ALA A 729 -49.67 12.55 -7.16
CA ALA A 729 -48.68 13.59 -7.47
C ALA A 729 -47.98 13.35 -8.84
N PHE A 730 -47.80 12.10 -9.26
CA PHE A 730 -47.29 11.77 -10.60
C PHE A 730 -48.22 12.18 -11.74
N LYS A 731 -49.54 12.31 -11.53
CA LYS A 731 -50.49 12.69 -12.58
C LYS A 731 -50.44 14.17 -12.92
N THR A 732 -49.94 15.00 -12.00
CA THR A 732 -49.87 16.47 -12.11
C THR A 732 -48.44 16.99 -12.20
N ALA A 733 -47.45 16.12 -12.41
CA ALA A 733 -46.05 16.51 -12.52
C ALA A 733 -45.71 16.90 -13.96
N ASP A 734 -45.15 18.11 -14.17
CA ASP A 734 -44.74 18.59 -15.50
C ASP A 734 -43.70 17.67 -16.16
N HIS A 735 -42.84 17.05 -15.35
CA HIS A 735 -41.79 16.13 -15.75
C HIS A 735 -41.77 14.91 -14.84
N ILE A 736 -41.52 13.73 -15.43
CA ILE A 736 -41.24 12.48 -14.70
C ILE A 736 -39.83 12.03 -15.11
N LEU A 737 -39.02 11.64 -14.12
CA LEU A 737 -37.70 11.05 -14.33
C LEU A 737 -37.65 9.66 -13.72
N GLU A 738 -37.03 8.73 -14.44
CA GLU A 738 -36.75 7.35 -14.02
C GLU A 738 -35.26 7.06 -14.21
N GLY A 739 -34.68 6.23 -13.35
CA GLY A 739 -33.27 5.86 -13.43
C GLY A 739 -32.84 4.85 -12.38
N GLU A 740 -31.58 4.45 -12.48
CA GLU A 740 -30.92 3.54 -11.55
C GLU A 740 -29.49 4.02 -11.28
N VAL A 741 -29.04 3.86 -10.04
CA VAL A 741 -27.64 4.11 -9.66
C VAL A 741 -27.09 2.95 -8.81
N HIS A 742 -25.91 2.46 -9.16
CA HIS A 742 -25.20 1.42 -8.44
C HIS A 742 -24.06 2.02 -7.60
N ILE A 743 -24.11 1.79 -6.29
CA ILE A 743 -23.14 2.27 -5.31
C ILE A 743 -22.38 1.07 -4.75
N CYS A 744 -21.08 1.01 -5.03
CA CYS A 744 -20.20 -0.09 -4.63
C CYS A 744 -20.01 -0.20 -3.10
N GLY A 745 -19.58 -1.38 -2.66
CA GLY A 745 -19.15 -1.62 -1.28
C GLY A 745 -17.84 -0.89 -0.93
N GLN A 746 -17.47 -0.91 0.35
CA GLN A 746 -16.28 -0.20 0.85
C GLN A 746 -15.65 -0.93 2.04
N GLU A 747 -14.35 -1.20 1.96
CA GLU A 747 -13.55 -1.82 3.03
C GLU A 747 -13.20 -0.82 4.14
N GLN A 748 -13.36 -1.19 5.42
CA GLN A 748 -13.10 -0.33 6.58
C GLN A 748 -11.61 0.05 6.62
N PHE A 749 -10.72 -0.91 6.34
CA PHE A 749 -9.27 -0.71 6.30
C PHE A 749 -8.72 -0.02 7.57
N TYR A 750 -9.19 -0.46 8.73
CA TYR A 750 -8.58 -0.10 10.02
C TYR A 750 -7.14 -0.60 10.08
N MET A 751 -6.25 0.19 10.70
CA MET A 751 -4.80 -0.04 10.55
C MET A 751 -4.32 -1.27 11.34
N GLU A 752 -4.87 -1.47 12.54
CA GLU A 752 -4.80 -2.74 13.29
C GLU A 752 -5.85 -3.71 12.73
N THR A 753 -5.49 -4.91 12.29
CA THR A 753 -6.45 -5.98 11.88
C THR A 753 -7.24 -6.51 13.08
N ASN A 754 -8.18 -7.45 12.87
CA ASN A 754 -8.85 -8.12 13.99
C ASN A 754 -7.81 -8.91 14.82
N SER A 755 -7.72 -8.54 16.09
CA SER A 755 -6.66 -8.94 17.02
C SER A 755 -7.27 -9.26 18.39
N LEU A 756 -6.96 -10.42 18.97
CA LEU A 756 -7.44 -10.85 20.28
C LEU A 756 -6.55 -11.91 20.93
N ILE A 757 -6.64 -11.99 22.26
CA ILE A 757 -6.05 -13.03 23.10
C ILE A 757 -7.16 -13.55 24.02
N VAL A 758 -7.38 -14.86 24.03
CA VAL A 758 -8.27 -15.54 24.99
C VAL A 758 -7.42 -16.31 25.99
N ILE A 759 -7.66 -16.11 27.28
CA ILE A 759 -6.89 -16.69 28.39
C ILE A 759 -7.84 -17.51 29.27
N PRO A 760 -7.78 -18.86 29.26
CA PRO A 760 -8.50 -19.68 30.22
C PRO A 760 -7.91 -19.48 31.62
N LYS A 761 -8.77 -19.47 32.66
CA LYS A 761 -8.34 -19.35 34.07
C LYS A 761 -8.06 -20.69 34.74
N GLY A 762 -8.57 -21.79 34.20
CA GLY A 762 -8.48 -23.13 34.80
C GLY A 762 -9.58 -23.43 35.82
N GLU A 763 -10.09 -22.41 36.51
CA GLU A 763 -11.20 -22.51 37.48
C GLU A 763 -12.55 -22.19 36.82
N GLU A 764 -13.62 -22.89 37.24
CA GLU A 764 -15.05 -22.72 36.89
C GLU A 764 -15.41 -22.44 35.40
N ASN A 765 -14.53 -22.84 34.46
CA ASN A 765 -14.56 -22.47 33.03
C ASN A 765 -14.54 -20.95 32.78
N GLU A 766 -13.76 -20.19 33.55
CA GLU A 766 -13.59 -18.75 33.37
C GLU A 766 -12.56 -18.38 32.30
N PHE A 767 -12.81 -17.28 31.61
CA PHE A 767 -11.97 -16.75 30.53
C PHE A 767 -11.83 -15.23 30.58
N ASP A 768 -10.59 -14.75 30.49
CA ASP A 768 -10.31 -13.36 30.09
C ASP A 768 -10.17 -13.26 28.58
N ILE A 769 -10.84 -12.30 27.95
CA ILE A 769 -10.70 -11.96 26.54
C ILE A 769 -10.14 -10.53 26.45
N TYR A 770 -8.98 -10.38 25.82
CA TYR A 770 -8.44 -9.09 25.40
C TYR A 770 -8.68 -8.97 23.89
N VAL A 771 -9.52 -8.02 23.46
CA VAL A 771 -10.02 -8.01 22.07
C VAL A 771 -10.04 -6.60 21.48
N SER A 772 -9.72 -6.48 20.20
CA SER A 772 -9.89 -5.26 19.41
C SER A 772 -11.35 -5.17 18.93
N THR A 773 -12.26 -4.70 19.78
CA THR A 773 -13.70 -4.54 19.47
C THR A 773 -14.23 -3.16 19.86
N GLN A 774 -15.32 -2.75 19.21
CA GLN A 774 -16.20 -1.65 19.63
C GLN A 774 -17.27 -2.12 20.62
N ASP A 775 -17.60 -3.41 20.63
CA ASP A 775 -18.61 -4.03 21.48
C ASP A 775 -18.03 -5.21 22.27
N ILE A 776 -17.86 -5.00 23.57
CA ILE A 776 -17.38 -6.01 24.51
C ILE A 776 -18.45 -7.05 24.85
N SER A 777 -19.73 -6.65 24.83
CA SER A 777 -20.87 -7.46 25.25
C SER A 777 -21.24 -8.49 24.19
N THR A 778 -21.28 -8.10 22.91
CA THR A 778 -21.41 -9.07 21.79
C THR A 778 -20.28 -10.10 21.81
N SER A 779 -19.05 -9.69 22.12
CA SER A 779 -17.92 -10.61 22.25
C SER A 779 -18.07 -11.55 23.46
N GLN A 780 -18.53 -11.03 24.60
CA GLN A 780 -18.79 -11.79 25.83
C GLN A 780 -19.90 -12.84 25.64
N PHE A 781 -21.05 -12.43 25.12
CA PHE A 781 -22.21 -13.30 24.94
C PHE A 781 -21.98 -14.35 23.86
N ALA A 782 -21.29 -14.01 22.76
CA ALA A 782 -20.91 -14.99 21.75
C ALA A 782 -19.98 -16.06 22.32
N VAL A 783 -18.93 -15.68 23.05
CA VAL A 783 -18.03 -16.67 23.66
C VAL A 783 -18.75 -17.53 24.70
N ALA A 784 -19.60 -16.94 25.54
CA ALA A 784 -20.42 -17.68 26.50
C ALA A 784 -21.33 -18.72 25.82
N ALA A 785 -21.99 -18.33 24.73
CA ALA A 785 -22.90 -19.20 23.97
C ALA A 785 -22.19 -20.36 23.25
N VAL A 786 -21.02 -20.14 22.64
CA VAL A 786 -20.27 -21.22 21.98
C VAL A 786 -19.57 -22.15 22.98
N LEU A 787 -19.23 -21.64 24.17
CA LEU A 787 -18.65 -22.44 25.26
C LEU A 787 -19.70 -23.18 26.11
N GLY A 788 -20.98 -22.82 26.01
CA GLY A 788 -22.05 -23.40 26.83
C GLY A 788 -22.01 -22.97 28.30
N VAL A 789 -21.44 -21.80 28.61
CA VAL A 789 -21.27 -21.29 29.99
C VAL A 789 -22.08 -20.02 30.24
N PRO A 790 -22.44 -19.69 31.49
CA PRO A 790 -23.04 -18.40 31.81
C PRO A 790 -22.09 -17.23 31.53
N SER A 791 -22.63 -16.09 31.09
CA SER A 791 -21.84 -14.93 30.64
C SER A 791 -20.97 -14.29 31.72
N ASN A 792 -21.27 -14.50 33.01
CA ASN A 792 -20.44 -14.02 34.11
C ASN A 792 -19.05 -14.72 34.19
N ARG A 793 -18.88 -15.88 33.55
CA ARG A 793 -17.59 -16.58 33.43
C ARG A 793 -16.66 -15.98 32.37
N ILE A 794 -17.20 -15.08 31.52
CA ILE A 794 -16.47 -14.49 30.40
C ILE A 794 -16.23 -13.01 30.68
N MET A 795 -14.97 -12.58 30.72
CA MET A 795 -14.56 -11.20 31.01
C MET A 795 -13.93 -10.56 29.77
N SER A 796 -14.64 -9.60 29.16
CA SER A 796 -14.26 -8.97 27.89
C SER A 796 -13.62 -7.59 28.10
N ARG A 797 -12.37 -7.41 27.62
CA ARG A 797 -11.52 -6.26 27.93
C ARG A 797 -10.99 -5.56 26.66
N VAL A 798 -11.16 -4.23 26.62
CA VAL A 798 -10.63 -3.34 25.55
C VAL A 798 -9.85 -2.20 26.21
N LYS A 799 -8.61 -1.92 25.74
CA LYS A 799 -7.84 -0.73 26.18
C LYS A 799 -7.83 0.40 25.15
N ARG A 800 -7.76 0.04 23.87
CA ARG A 800 -7.78 0.91 22.68
C ARG A 800 -7.96 0.04 21.44
N VAL A 801 -8.30 0.65 20.30
CA VAL A 801 -8.41 -0.03 19.00
C VAL A 801 -7.78 0.85 17.90
N GLY A 802 -6.98 0.27 17.02
CA GLY A 802 -6.26 0.93 15.90
C GLY A 802 -7.14 1.33 14.71
N GLY A 803 -8.37 1.77 14.98
CA GLY A 803 -9.43 1.99 14.00
C GLY A 803 -10.42 0.83 13.95
N ALA A 804 -11.68 1.12 13.61
CA ALA A 804 -12.77 0.14 13.64
C ALA A 804 -13.91 0.48 12.67
N PHE A 805 -14.37 1.74 12.71
CA PHE A 805 -15.30 2.32 11.72
C PHE A 805 -16.65 1.60 11.51
N GLY A 806 -17.04 0.69 12.41
CA GLY A 806 -18.22 -0.18 12.32
C GLY A 806 -17.89 -1.66 12.09
N GLY A 807 -16.76 -1.98 11.42
CA GLY A 807 -16.41 -3.37 11.10
C GLY A 807 -16.11 -4.23 12.33
N LYS A 808 -15.58 -3.61 13.39
CA LYS A 808 -15.26 -4.28 14.65
C LYS A 808 -16.37 -4.21 15.69
N VAL A 809 -17.64 -4.28 15.29
CA VAL A 809 -18.78 -4.45 16.22
C VAL A 809 -19.08 -5.94 16.42
N THR A 810 -19.57 -6.63 15.39
CA THR A 810 -19.94 -8.05 15.48
C THR A 810 -18.83 -9.02 15.06
N LYS A 811 -18.01 -8.65 14.08
CA LYS A 811 -16.96 -9.54 13.51
C LYS A 811 -15.91 -10.04 14.52
N PRO A 812 -15.42 -9.24 15.49
CA PRO A 812 -14.46 -9.70 16.48
C PRO A 812 -14.97 -10.89 17.31
N ALA A 813 -16.28 -11.01 17.49
CA ALA A 813 -16.90 -12.09 18.26
C ALA A 813 -16.76 -13.46 17.58
N ILE A 814 -16.72 -13.52 16.23
CA ILE A 814 -16.47 -14.78 15.50
C ILE A 814 -15.09 -15.34 15.88
N PHE A 815 -14.06 -14.49 15.77
CA PHE A 815 -12.68 -14.87 16.07
C PHE A 815 -12.47 -15.13 17.57
N ALA A 816 -13.15 -14.39 18.44
CA ALA A 816 -13.14 -14.62 19.89
C ALA A 816 -13.75 -15.98 20.24
N SER A 817 -14.89 -16.33 19.65
CA SER A 817 -15.55 -17.64 19.80
C SER A 817 -14.66 -18.79 19.33
N ALA A 818 -14.04 -18.70 18.15
CA ALA A 818 -13.14 -19.73 17.65
C ALA A 818 -11.89 -19.90 18.55
N ALA A 819 -11.27 -18.79 18.96
CA ALA A 819 -10.13 -18.82 19.88
C ALA A 819 -10.51 -19.31 21.30
N ALA A 820 -11.74 -19.08 21.75
CA ALA A 820 -12.23 -19.58 23.03
C ALA A 820 -12.48 -21.08 23.02
N VAL A 821 -13.03 -21.64 21.94
CA VAL A 821 -13.16 -23.10 21.76
C VAL A 821 -11.76 -23.75 21.71
N ALA A 822 -10.82 -23.16 20.98
CA ALA A 822 -9.41 -23.58 20.98
C ALA A 822 -8.78 -23.54 22.38
N ALA A 823 -9.01 -22.48 23.16
CA ALA A 823 -8.53 -22.32 24.53
C ALA A 823 -9.15 -23.35 25.49
N GLN A 824 -10.45 -23.63 25.34
CA GLN A 824 -11.17 -24.60 26.15
C GLN A 824 -10.73 -26.04 25.87
N LYS A 825 -10.36 -26.36 24.63
CA LYS A 825 -9.85 -27.68 24.22
C LYS A 825 -8.39 -27.90 24.64
N THR A 826 -7.52 -26.91 24.39
CA THR A 826 -6.07 -26.99 24.67
C THR A 826 -5.68 -26.65 26.12
N LYS A 827 -6.60 -26.04 26.89
CA LYS A 827 -6.36 -25.44 28.22
C LYS A 827 -5.23 -24.40 28.26
N ARG A 828 -4.94 -23.78 27.12
CA ARG A 828 -3.84 -22.80 26.95
C ARG A 828 -4.36 -21.47 26.39
N PRO A 829 -3.64 -20.35 26.61
CA PRO A 829 -4.01 -19.06 26.01
C PRO A 829 -3.90 -19.09 24.49
N ILE A 830 -4.83 -18.47 23.77
CA ILE A 830 -4.86 -18.45 22.30
C ILE A 830 -4.83 -17.00 21.80
N ARG A 831 -3.84 -16.66 20.97
CA ARG A 831 -3.75 -15.41 20.22
C ARG A 831 -4.26 -15.58 18.78
N CYS A 832 -5.18 -14.72 18.38
CA CYS A 832 -5.66 -14.59 17.01
C CYS A 832 -5.36 -13.17 16.52
N VAL A 833 -4.56 -13.05 15.46
CA VAL A 833 -4.26 -11.78 14.78
C VAL A 833 -4.31 -12.06 13.29
N LEU A 834 -5.31 -11.52 12.59
CA LEU A 834 -5.47 -11.76 11.16
C LEU A 834 -4.42 -11.02 10.34
N GLU A 835 -3.92 -11.67 9.29
CA GLU A 835 -3.28 -11.00 8.18
C GLU A 835 -4.28 -10.18 7.37
N ARG A 836 -3.81 -9.15 6.65
CA ARG A 836 -4.70 -8.22 5.94
C ARG A 836 -5.59 -8.89 4.88
N GLY A 837 -5.10 -9.95 4.24
CA GLY A 837 -5.88 -10.73 3.27
C GLY A 837 -7.04 -11.47 3.93
N GLU A 838 -6.77 -12.17 5.03
CA GLU A 838 -7.77 -12.88 5.84
C GLU A 838 -8.81 -11.91 6.41
N ASP A 839 -8.36 -10.79 6.97
CA ASP A 839 -9.19 -9.73 7.53
C ASP A 839 -10.20 -9.19 6.50
N MET A 840 -9.72 -8.73 5.34
CA MET A 840 -10.57 -8.20 4.25
C MET A 840 -11.48 -9.26 3.62
N LEU A 841 -11.07 -10.53 3.61
CA LEU A 841 -11.87 -11.63 3.06
C LEU A 841 -13.04 -12.01 4.00
N ILE A 842 -12.76 -12.13 5.31
CA ILE A 842 -13.72 -12.69 6.28
C ILE A 842 -14.66 -11.61 6.84
N THR A 843 -14.17 -10.38 7.09
CA THR A 843 -15.00 -9.37 7.80
C THR A 843 -15.98 -8.61 6.93
N ALA A 844 -15.72 -8.53 5.62
CA ALA A 844 -16.52 -7.74 4.67
C ALA A 844 -16.66 -6.25 5.05
N GLY A 845 -17.38 -5.51 4.21
CA GLY A 845 -17.37 -4.04 4.22
C GLY A 845 -18.72 -3.38 4.43
N ARG A 846 -18.82 -2.16 3.90
CA ARG A 846 -20.06 -1.43 3.64
C ARG A 846 -20.89 -2.18 2.61
N HIS A 847 -22.17 -2.35 2.90
CA HIS A 847 -23.19 -2.86 1.98
C HIS A 847 -23.24 -2.06 0.66
N PRO A 848 -23.06 -2.70 -0.52
CA PRO A 848 -23.41 -2.13 -1.81
C PRO A 848 -24.92 -1.85 -1.92
N VAL A 849 -25.33 -0.96 -2.82
CA VAL A 849 -26.73 -0.57 -3.05
C VAL A 849 -26.98 -0.35 -4.54
N SER A 850 -28.01 -1.00 -5.12
CA SER A 850 -28.70 -0.49 -6.31
C SER A 850 -29.88 0.36 -5.86
N GLY A 851 -29.98 1.58 -6.38
CA GLY A 851 -31.07 2.52 -6.14
C GLY A 851 -31.87 2.75 -7.41
N LYS A 852 -32.98 2.03 -7.59
CA LYS A 852 -33.97 2.29 -8.66
C LYS A 852 -34.93 3.38 -8.22
N TYR A 853 -35.06 4.44 -9.00
CA TYR A 853 -35.90 5.58 -8.69
C TYR A 853 -36.86 5.94 -9.83
N LYS A 854 -38.04 6.41 -9.43
CA LYS A 854 -39.04 7.08 -10.25
C LYS A 854 -39.50 8.28 -9.43
N VAL A 855 -39.33 9.49 -9.95
CA VAL A 855 -39.25 10.69 -9.11
C VAL A 855 -40.39 11.65 -9.39
N LEU A 856 -41.33 11.67 -8.45
CA LEU A 856 -41.32 12.71 -7.44
C LEU A 856 -40.91 12.03 -6.10
N VAL A 857 -39.77 12.45 -5.50
CA VAL A 857 -39.42 12.32 -4.06
C VAL A 857 -39.01 10.94 -3.40
N VAL A 858 -37.96 10.94 -2.54
CA VAL A 858 -37.32 9.75 -1.86
C VAL A 858 -36.48 10.21 -0.59
N ALA A 859 -36.36 9.65 0.66
CA ALA A 859 -37.10 8.63 1.45
C ALA A 859 -36.67 8.33 2.95
N LEU A 860 -37.37 7.36 3.57
CA LEU A 860 -37.00 6.28 4.52
C LEU A 860 -36.40 6.49 5.93
N VAL A 861 -35.57 7.50 6.26
CA VAL A 861 -35.35 8.07 7.64
C VAL A 861 -34.28 9.18 7.60
N LYS A 862 -33.39 9.13 6.61
CA LYS A 862 -32.26 10.06 6.39
C LYS A 862 -31.98 10.31 4.91
N MET A 863 -32.84 9.84 4.00
CA MET A 863 -32.66 9.96 2.55
C MET A 863 -33.41 11.17 1.98
N ASP A 864 -34.38 11.68 2.72
CA ASP A 864 -34.77 13.09 2.75
C ASP A 864 -33.58 14.06 2.83
N SER A 865 -32.45 13.70 3.48
CA SER A 865 -31.20 14.48 3.48
C SER A 865 -31.37 15.87 4.12
N ALA A 866 -31.60 16.92 3.30
CA ALA A 866 -31.96 18.27 3.73
C ALA A 866 -33.29 18.76 3.12
N TYR A 867 -34.00 17.88 2.39
CA TYR A 867 -35.11 18.21 1.51
C TYR A 867 -36.46 17.87 2.16
N ASN A 868 -37.32 18.87 2.32
CA ASN A 868 -38.73 18.62 2.65
C ASN A 868 -39.47 18.14 1.41
N PHE A 869 -40.15 17.00 1.53
CA PHE A 869 -40.64 16.25 0.39
C PHE A 869 -42.09 15.77 0.63
N PRO A 870 -43.10 16.35 -0.04
CA PRO A 870 -44.51 16.22 0.39
C PRO A 870 -45.21 14.91 -0.01
N ASN A 871 -44.76 14.22 -1.06
CA ASN A 871 -45.40 13.00 -1.57
C ASN A 871 -44.35 11.94 -1.88
N LEU A 872 -44.27 10.90 -1.04
CA LEU A 872 -43.16 9.98 -0.90
C LEU A 872 -43.64 8.52 -0.78
N ASN A 873 -43.02 7.62 -1.55
CA ASN A 873 -43.20 6.18 -1.41
C ASN A 873 -41.88 5.44 -1.70
N CYS A 874 -41.30 4.77 -0.71
CA CYS A 874 -40.04 4.05 -0.89
C CYS A 874 -39.98 2.74 -0.12
N ARG A 875 -39.21 1.79 -0.65
CA ARG A 875 -39.03 0.42 -0.17
C ARG A 875 -37.54 0.08 -0.18
N ALA A 876 -37.05 -0.53 0.89
CA ALA A 876 -35.70 -1.08 1.00
C ALA A 876 -35.79 -2.59 1.25
N ILE A 877 -35.02 -3.36 0.47
CA ILE A 877 -34.96 -4.82 0.52
C ILE A 877 -33.48 -5.18 0.72
N ALA A 878 -33.20 -5.99 1.74
CA ALA A 878 -31.87 -6.54 1.98
C ALA A 878 -31.74 -7.87 1.22
N CYS A 879 -30.83 -7.95 0.27
CA CYS A 879 -30.57 -9.17 -0.50
C CYS A 879 -29.70 -10.16 0.31
N LYS A 880 -30.03 -11.46 0.25
CA LYS A 880 -29.11 -12.52 0.68
C LYS A 880 -28.34 -13.02 -0.54
N THR A 881 -27.02 -12.88 -0.51
CA THR A 881 -26.09 -13.32 -1.55
C THR A 881 -25.01 -14.21 -0.96
N ASN A 882 -24.35 -14.99 -1.81
CA ASN A 882 -23.26 -15.90 -1.46
C ASN A 882 -21.90 -15.19 -1.32
N LEU A 883 -21.90 -14.07 -0.59
CA LEU A 883 -20.76 -13.20 -0.34
C LEU A 883 -20.54 -13.02 1.17
N PRO A 884 -19.31 -12.72 1.62
CA PRO A 884 -19.02 -12.35 3.00
C PRO A 884 -20.02 -11.34 3.56
N SER A 885 -20.64 -11.69 4.70
CA SER A 885 -21.72 -10.91 5.32
C SER A 885 -21.25 -9.47 5.66
N ASN A 886 -21.68 -8.50 4.85
CA ASN A 886 -21.38 -7.08 5.04
C ASN A 886 -21.90 -6.57 6.39
N THR A 887 -21.29 -5.50 6.90
CA THR A 887 -21.51 -5.04 8.28
C THR A 887 -21.62 -3.51 8.35
N ALA A 888 -21.54 -2.96 9.56
CA ALA A 888 -21.60 -1.53 9.81
C ALA A 888 -20.36 -0.81 9.23
N PHE A 889 -20.61 0.38 8.68
CA PHE A 889 -19.58 1.34 8.29
C PHE A 889 -20.02 2.73 8.76
N ARG A 890 -19.08 3.62 9.10
CA ARG A 890 -19.31 5.05 9.37
C ARG A 890 -20.33 5.65 8.38
N GLY A 891 -21.39 6.22 8.95
CA GLY A 891 -22.57 6.73 8.24
C GLY A 891 -23.79 5.80 8.25
N PHE A 892 -23.57 4.48 8.36
CA PHE A 892 -24.62 3.45 8.54
C PHE A 892 -25.80 3.59 7.55
N GLY A 893 -25.54 3.32 6.27
CA GLY A 893 -26.51 3.45 5.18
C GLY A 893 -26.62 4.87 4.60
N PHE A 894 -26.54 5.92 5.42
CA PHE A 894 -26.73 7.31 4.97
C PHE A 894 -25.84 7.73 3.78
N PRO A 895 -24.53 7.41 3.71
CA PRO A 895 -23.72 7.80 2.56
C PRO A 895 -24.13 7.14 1.25
N GLN A 896 -24.80 5.98 1.30
CA GLN A 896 -25.37 5.36 0.10
C GLN A 896 -26.71 5.99 -0.25
N THR A 897 -27.63 6.11 0.71
CA THR A 897 -28.97 6.65 0.44
C THR A 897 -28.95 8.13 0.06
N GLY A 898 -28.14 8.94 0.76
CA GLY A 898 -27.96 10.36 0.43
C GLY A 898 -27.40 10.56 -0.97
N LEU A 899 -26.41 9.75 -1.40
CA LEU A 899 -25.87 9.84 -2.76
C LEU A 899 -26.91 9.50 -3.84
N VAL A 900 -27.84 8.57 -3.57
CA VAL A 900 -29.00 8.34 -4.46
C VAL A 900 -29.86 9.60 -4.56
N THR A 901 -30.15 10.28 -3.44
CA THR A 901 -30.93 11.54 -3.46
C THR A 901 -30.19 12.67 -4.17
N GLU A 902 -28.91 12.91 -3.90
CA GLU A 902 -28.15 13.96 -4.60
C GLU A 902 -28.09 13.70 -6.11
N THR A 903 -27.95 12.43 -6.53
CA THR A 903 -28.00 12.03 -7.95
C THR A 903 -29.37 12.33 -8.59
N ILE A 904 -30.46 12.19 -7.83
CA ILE A 904 -31.81 12.60 -8.25
C ILE A 904 -31.90 14.13 -8.38
N MET A 905 -31.36 14.88 -7.42
CA MET A 905 -31.39 16.36 -7.44
C MET A 905 -30.59 16.93 -8.62
N ASP A 906 -29.41 16.39 -8.90
CA ASP A 906 -28.64 16.75 -10.11
C ASP A 906 -29.37 16.36 -11.40
N ALA A 907 -30.03 15.20 -11.45
CA ALA A 907 -30.84 14.80 -12.62
C ALA A 907 -32.03 15.76 -12.87
N ILE A 908 -32.69 16.24 -11.82
CA ILE A 908 -33.73 17.28 -11.91
C ILE A 908 -33.10 18.60 -12.40
N ALA A 909 -31.98 19.02 -11.84
CA ALA A 909 -31.29 20.25 -12.23
C ALA A 909 -30.91 20.27 -13.72
N ILE A 910 -30.32 19.17 -14.22
CA ILE A 910 -29.99 18.97 -15.63
C ILE A 910 -31.27 19.02 -16.49
N LYS A 911 -32.35 18.32 -16.09
CA LYS A 911 -33.62 18.28 -16.84
C LYS A 911 -34.27 19.66 -16.93
N CYS A 912 -34.31 20.40 -15.83
CA CYS A 912 -34.88 21.75 -15.75
C CYS A 912 -33.95 22.85 -16.27
N ARG A 913 -32.69 22.52 -16.62
CA ARG A 913 -31.62 23.45 -17.02
C ARG A 913 -31.33 24.53 -15.96
N LEU A 914 -31.43 24.15 -14.69
CA LEU A 914 -31.13 24.99 -13.53
C LEU A 914 -29.77 24.59 -12.93
N PRO A 915 -29.00 25.50 -12.31
CA PRO A 915 -27.86 25.14 -11.49
C PRO A 915 -28.32 24.32 -10.28
N SER A 916 -27.64 23.21 -9.95
CA SER A 916 -28.07 22.28 -8.88
C SER A 916 -28.32 22.96 -7.54
N HIS A 917 -27.51 23.97 -7.17
CA HIS A 917 -27.69 24.73 -5.93
C HIS A 917 -29.04 25.49 -5.84
N LYS A 918 -29.72 25.76 -6.98
CA LYS A 918 -31.05 26.39 -7.04
C LYS A 918 -32.21 25.37 -7.05
N VAL A 919 -31.89 24.08 -7.06
CA VAL A 919 -32.86 22.97 -6.97
C VAL A 919 -32.75 22.31 -5.59
N ILE A 920 -31.58 22.43 -4.96
CA ILE A 920 -31.26 22.05 -3.58
C ILE A 920 -31.81 23.06 -2.55
N GLN A 921 -31.98 24.33 -2.94
CA GLN A 921 -32.51 25.44 -2.13
C GLN A 921 -34.01 25.64 -2.34
#